data_AF-A0A377GKL2-F1
#
_entry.id   AF-A0A377GKL2-F1
#
_cell.length_a   1.000
_cell.length_b   1.000
_cell.length_c   1.000
_cell.angle_alpha   90.00
_cell.angle_beta   90.00
_cell.angle_gamma   90.00
#
_symmetry.space_group_name_H-M   'P 1'
#
loop_
_entity.id
_entity.type
_entity.pdbx_description
1 polymer ?
#
loop_
_entity_poly.entity_id
_entity_poly.type
_entity_poly.pdbx_seq_one_letter_code
_entity_poly.pdbx_strand_id
1 'polypeptide(L)'
;MSQYGADTMDSKIEKKSFTLTMLGTLTDFTPELKQTAKPTPYTKGAKVKDYPKGETLSVVTSLIKTKIPAKTSKVDGKDPYPFQADELTVINGPKTDGANVGEKIGFGLAAILKAIARGQTSINIIAHSRGAVESILIAHELEAIQTIIAPSATFEEVLKQLSEQQVKRQKGTPTNNTPDIIEPLKSQINLIPKEEQEQWFNELKASLPNASINFFGIDPVPGDCFPITWYDERFFTLPEIIKNVELIYYANERSDWGFTPIFPEVVSKEKQNFVRYSMPGHHGTGSNGNDGSQQGIIVSPDGYKTTHVQKLMIYKLISFLSKQDVAFNDATQIFHQYTALGRKYSANNNEPNSINVAELDFPEILRKLYTAIAKNQIGYDAYNSTHYSYMGLTKQRRTLLKGHIYGFFNDIFSTYSGYVNEEHALLMQAHFFKIFGLDTKRKNLADMIATASSILEENIKKIANKEHSILDSEVTRKTVLETFGIVIQQVSQQFLTDDWTSIEKQKEKEMLHQAILDILTKFQELSVSDNGTIKKFVEELLNLSFTRINHTLMLQSQGLEKDFNCLQESIDNRLIHFFSALLMQANQNENSPSVILDEIINSEEYKTLPNHPSAIKITHIYKKLDGKGLEKYSIEQLTKSYEEQFANTIEDFARLYQQIQTLLYDLAAMRYMVPSDKIKLDELLLLNQANGLIATAAERFYKDRPLSLPPISESEFMKLTEEHAVKHFGIVDRRKEKSKEPEKVNLETSSAFSRTFSFFWSPMSKMFYGSQVTTSANGEIAPKDEIMSIPK
;
A
#
# COMPACT_ATOMS: atom_id res chain seq x y z
N MET A 1 36.98 -50.80 40.56
CA MET A 1 35.92 -51.30 39.64
C MET A 1 34.64 -50.59 40.08
N SER A 2 34.17 -49.58 39.34
CA SER A 2 33.30 -49.68 38.16
C SER A 2 31.86 -49.37 38.59
N GLN A 3 31.10 -48.42 38.01
CA GLN A 3 31.41 -47.50 36.90
C GLN A 3 30.58 -46.21 37.07
N TYR A 4 31.09 -45.08 36.58
CA TYR A 4 30.30 -43.86 36.42
C TYR A 4 29.27 -44.02 35.30
N GLY A 5 28.11 -43.39 35.45
CA GLY A 5 27.08 -43.24 34.42
C GLY A 5 26.24 -42.02 34.72
N ALA A 6 26.79 -40.83 34.45
CA ALA A 6 26.08 -39.57 34.63
C ALA A 6 25.34 -39.23 33.33
N ASP A 7 24.05 -39.56 33.27
CA ASP A 7 23.17 -39.06 32.20
C ASP A 7 22.86 -37.58 32.45
N THR A 8 23.79 -36.72 32.00
CA THR A 8 23.48 -35.33 31.74
C THR A 8 22.54 -35.26 30.53
N MET A 9 21.22 -35.26 30.78
CA MET A 9 20.26 -34.82 29.76
C MET A 9 20.48 -33.33 29.49
N ASP A 10 21.35 -33.07 28.52
CA ASP A 10 21.66 -31.78 27.94
C ASP A 10 20.40 -31.21 27.27
N SER A 11 19.55 -30.54 28.05
CA SER A 11 18.30 -29.95 27.58
C SER A 11 18.58 -28.68 26.77
N LYS A 12 19.19 -28.87 25.59
CA LYS A 12 19.34 -27.86 24.55
C LYS A 12 17.97 -27.44 24.03
N ILE A 13 17.31 -26.57 24.76
CA ILE A 13 16.35 -25.62 24.18
C ILE A 13 17.20 -24.64 23.35
N GLU A 14 17.54 -25.09 22.14
CA GLU A 14 18.22 -24.32 21.10
C GLU A 14 17.55 -22.95 20.99
N LYS A 15 18.27 -21.87 21.32
CA LYS A 15 17.78 -20.50 21.18
C LYS A 15 17.80 -20.15 19.69
N LYS A 16 16.78 -20.58 18.92
CA LYS A 16 16.76 -20.42 17.45
C LYS A 16 16.52 -18.99 16.99
N SER A 17 15.70 -18.24 17.73
CA SER A 17 15.24 -16.91 17.33
C SER A 17 15.55 -15.82 18.35
N PHE A 18 15.60 -14.58 17.87
CA PHE A 18 15.65 -13.35 18.65
C PHE A 18 14.70 -12.31 18.02
N THR A 19 13.97 -11.53 18.84
CA THR A 19 13.02 -10.52 18.33
C THR A 19 13.41 -9.10 18.75
N LEU A 20 13.78 -8.27 17.78
CA LEU A 20 13.97 -6.83 17.94
C LEU A 20 12.66 -6.08 17.66
N THR A 21 12.32 -5.11 18.53
CA THR A 21 11.15 -4.23 18.38
C THR A 21 11.60 -2.79 18.23
N MET A 22 11.35 -2.18 17.07
CA MET A 22 11.72 -0.79 16.76
C MET A 22 10.48 0.11 16.75
N LEU A 23 10.28 0.89 17.82
CA LEU A 23 9.10 1.74 17.96
C LEU A 23 9.15 2.99 17.06
N GLY A 24 7.96 3.52 16.71
CA GLY A 24 7.84 4.70 15.86
C GLY A 24 8.25 6.01 16.54
N THR A 25 8.42 7.08 15.76
CA THR A 25 8.79 8.42 16.27
C THR A 25 7.98 8.84 17.51
N LEU A 26 8.67 9.32 18.55
CA LEU A 26 8.11 9.68 19.87
C LEU A 26 7.25 8.58 20.54
N THR A 27 7.49 7.30 20.23
CA THR A 27 6.78 6.18 20.86
C THR A 27 7.66 5.50 21.90
N ASP A 28 7.22 5.54 23.16
CA ASP A 28 7.83 4.81 24.27
C ASP A 28 7.12 3.47 24.50
N PHE A 29 7.87 2.45 24.95
CA PHE A 29 7.35 1.13 25.31
C PHE A 29 6.20 1.23 26.32
N THR A 30 4.99 0.92 25.86
CA THR A 30 3.73 1.10 26.61
C THR A 30 2.84 -0.15 26.45
N PRO A 31 3.18 -1.29 27.09
CA PRO A 31 2.38 -2.52 27.00
C PRO A 31 1.08 -2.47 27.83
N GLU A 32 0.86 -1.43 28.64
CA GLU A 32 -0.21 -1.38 29.64
C GLU A 32 -1.62 -1.38 29.02
N LEU A 33 -2.42 -2.35 29.44
CA LEU A 33 -3.81 -2.50 29.03
C LEU A 33 -4.75 -1.86 30.05
N LYS A 34 -5.87 -1.27 29.60
CA LYS A 34 -6.85 -0.64 30.48
C LYS A 34 -7.57 -1.69 31.33
N GLN A 35 -7.38 -1.60 32.66
CA GLN A 35 -7.89 -2.57 33.63
C GLN A 35 -9.35 -2.35 34.06
N THR A 36 -9.98 -1.26 33.64
CA THR A 36 -11.34 -0.88 34.05
C THR A 36 -12.24 -0.60 32.85
N ALA A 37 -13.54 -0.84 33.03
CA ALA A 37 -14.54 -0.48 32.03
C ALA A 37 -14.51 1.02 31.72
N LYS A 38 -14.63 1.38 30.44
CA LYS A 38 -14.74 2.78 30.04
C LYS A 38 -16.14 3.32 30.46
N PRO A 39 -16.24 4.44 31.21
CA PRO A 39 -17.52 4.91 31.76
C PRO A 39 -18.51 5.39 30.69
N THR A 40 -18.01 5.85 29.54
CA THR A 40 -18.84 6.34 28.42
C THR A 40 -18.22 5.91 27.09
N PRO A 41 -19.00 5.56 26.06
CA PRO A 41 -18.50 5.36 24.69
C PRO A 41 -17.71 6.58 24.16
N TYR A 42 -16.91 6.38 23.13
CA TYR A 42 -16.38 7.53 22.37
C TYR A 42 -17.50 8.04 21.45
N THR A 43 -17.76 9.34 21.49
CA THR A 43 -18.72 10.04 20.62
C THR A 43 -17.97 10.99 19.70
N LYS A 44 -18.52 11.29 18.52
CA LYS A 44 -17.91 12.24 17.59
C LYS A 44 -17.61 13.59 18.27
N GLY A 45 -16.43 14.15 18.00
CA GLY A 45 -15.93 15.40 18.59
C GLY A 45 -15.27 15.26 19.98
N ALA A 46 -15.35 14.10 20.64
CA ALA A 46 -14.66 13.91 21.92
C ALA A 46 -13.14 13.90 21.75
N LYS A 47 -12.41 14.46 22.73
CA LYS A 47 -10.95 14.38 22.80
C LYS A 47 -10.50 13.09 23.50
N VAL A 48 -9.47 12.45 22.95
CA VAL A 48 -8.90 11.19 23.43
C VAL A 48 -7.37 11.27 23.42
N LYS A 49 -6.75 10.69 24.45
CA LYS A 49 -5.28 10.63 24.60
C LYS A 49 -4.80 9.30 25.18
N ASP A 50 -5.69 8.38 25.52
CA ASP A 50 -5.34 7.09 26.09
C ASP A 50 -5.04 6.03 25.01
N TYR A 51 -4.10 5.13 25.30
CA TYR A 51 -3.90 3.87 24.61
C TYR A 51 -4.68 2.78 25.38
N PRO A 52 -6.01 2.64 25.20
CA PRO A 52 -6.83 1.77 26.06
C PRO A 52 -6.48 0.27 25.94
N LYS A 53 -5.68 -0.09 24.93
CA LYS A 53 -5.27 -1.45 24.59
C LYS A 53 -3.75 -1.58 24.49
N GLY A 54 -3.00 -0.69 25.15
CA GLY A 54 -1.54 -0.55 24.99
C GLY A 54 -1.14 -0.10 23.59
N GLU A 55 0.15 0.15 23.40
CA GLU A 55 0.78 0.28 22.09
C GLU A 55 1.01 -1.12 21.51
N THR A 56 0.76 -1.31 20.21
CA THR A 56 0.64 -2.63 19.58
C THR A 56 1.92 -3.46 19.59
N LEU A 57 3.06 -2.86 19.24
CA LEU A 57 4.34 -3.56 19.24
C LEU A 57 4.75 -3.89 20.69
N SER A 58 4.59 -2.93 21.60
CA SER A 58 4.84 -3.10 23.04
C SER A 58 4.01 -4.24 23.64
N VAL A 59 2.72 -4.31 23.30
CA VAL A 59 1.82 -5.40 23.74
C VAL A 59 2.28 -6.74 23.17
N VAL A 60 2.57 -6.85 21.88
CA VAL A 60 3.00 -8.14 21.29
C VAL A 60 4.34 -8.61 21.88
N THR A 61 5.31 -7.71 22.06
CA THR A 61 6.61 -8.06 22.64
C THR A 61 6.49 -8.46 24.13
N SER A 62 5.53 -7.89 24.86
CA SER A 62 5.21 -8.31 26.24
C SER A 62 4.57 -9.70 26.36
N LEU A 63 4.17 -10.32 25.23
CA LEU A 63 3.65 -11.68 25.17
C LEU A 63 4.72 -12.73 24.84
N ILE A 64 5.91 -12.32 24.37
CA ILE A 64 6.98 -13.26 24.02
C ILE A 64 7.48 -13.96 25.29
N LYS A 65 7.58 -15.29 25.24
CA LYS A 65 8.03 -16.11 26.37
C LYS A 65 9.53 -15.97 26.55
N THR A 66 9.93 -15.54 27.74
CA THR A 66 11.34 -15.40 28.14
C THR A 66 11.72 -16.48 29.16
N LYS A 67 12.97 -16.96 29.13
CA LYS A 67 13.47 -17.95 30.11
C LYS A 67 13.65 -17.35 31.52
N ILE A 68 14.04 -16.08 31.56
CA ILE A 68 14.20 -15.25 32.76
C ILE A 68 13.29 -14.04 32.57
N PRO A 69 12.57 -13.54 33.59
CA PRO A 69 11.74 -12.35 33.46
C PRO A 69 12.50 -11.20 32.82
N ALA A 70 11.93 -10.64 31.75
CA ALA A 70 12.53 -9.54 31.02
C ALA A 70 12.80 -8.33 31.94
N LYS A 71 13.96 -7.72 31.78
CA LYS A 71 14.38 -6.54 32.54
C LYS A 71 13.68 -5.31 31.97
N THR A 72 12.92 -4.61 32.80
CA THR A 72 12.40 -3.27 32.52
C THR A 72 13.35 -2.23 33.11
N SER A 73 13.80 -1.27 32.28
CA SER A 73 14.76 -0.24 32.68
C SER A 73 14.24 1.16 32.38
N LYS A 74 14.68 2.15 33.16
CA LYS A 74 14.64 3.55 32.72
C LYS A 74 15.73 3.72 31.66
N VAL A 75 15.34 4.15 30.47
CA VAL A 75 16.23 4.31 29.32
C VAL A 75 17.29 5.36 29.62
N ASP A 76 18.56 4.97 29.54
CA ASP A 76 19.71 5.88 29.56
C ASP A 76 20.81 5.42 28.57
N GLY A 77 21.95 6.12 28.52
CA GLY A 77 23.03 5.81 27.58
C GLY A 77 23.79 4.49 27.84
N LYS A 78 23.64 3.88 29.03
CA LYS A 78 24.21 2.58 29.38
C LYS A 78 23.21 1.44 29.21
N ASP A 79 21.94 1.71 29.48
CA ASP A 79 20.85 0.78 29.28
C ASP A 79 19.76 1.40 28.40
N PRO A 80 19.96 1.41 27.06
CA PRO A 80 19.04 2.08 26.14
C PRO A 80 17.76 1.27 25.87
N TYR A 81 17.63 0.08 26.46
CA TYR A 81 16.56 -0.87 26.18
C TYR A 81 15.51 -0.79 27.29
N PRO A 82 14.32 -0.20 27.05
CA PRO A 82 13.24 -0.14 28.05
C PRO A 82 12.77 -1.53 28.51
N PHE A 83 12.91 -2.54 27.66
CA PHE A 83 12.48 -3.92 27.89
C PHE A 83 13.39 -4.90 27.12
N GLN A 84 14.07 -5.81 27.83
CA GLN A 84 15.05 -6.73 27.23
C GLN A 84 15.10 -8.10 27.94
N ALA A 85 15.40 -9.15 27.16
CA ALA A 85 15.75 -10.48 27.62
C ALA A 85 16.68 -11.16 26.59
N ASP A 86 17.05 -12.42 26.81
CA ASP A 86 17.80 -13.18 25.81
C ASP A 86 17.01 -13.37 24.51
N GLU A 87 15.69 -13.52 24.61
CA GLU A 87 14.80 -13.79 23.47
C GLU A 87 14.35 -12.52 22.72
N LEU A 88 14.44 -11.33 23.33
CA LEU A 88 13.85 -10.10 22.78
C LEU A 88 14.57 -8.81 23.21
N THR A 89 14.38 -7.74 22.46
CA THR A 89 14.77 -6.38 22.87
C THR A 89 13.83 -5.35 22.25
N VAL A 90 13.44 -4.35 23.04
CA VAL A 90 12.68 -3.18 22.57
C VAL A 90 13.61 -1.96 22.51
N ILE A 91 13.39 -1.09 21.51
CA ILE A 91 14.03 0.21 21.38
C ILE A 91 12.93 1.27 21.22
N ASN A 92 12.93 2.26 22.12
CA ASN A 92 12.04 3.42 22.03
C ASN A 92 12.35 4.24 20.77
N GLY A 93 11.32 4.87 20.23
CA GLY A 93 11.43 5.58 18.97
C GLY A 93 12.38 6.77 18.98
N PRO A 94 12.82 7.22 17.79
CA PRO A 94 13.61 8.42 17.64
C PRO A 94 12.77 9.68 17.93
N LYS A 95 13.48 10.80 18.11
CA LYS A 95 12.90 12.15 18.22
C LYS A 95 12.23 12.57 16.90
N THR A 96 11.32 13.54 16.97
CA THR A 96 10.60 14.08 15.80
C THR A 96 11.51 14.57 14.68
N ASP A 97 12.62 15.22 15.07
CA ASP A 97 13.65 15.76 14.17
C ASP A 97 14.53 14.68 13.52
N GLY A 98 14.41 13.41 13.93
CA GLY A 98 15.25 12.32 13.47
C GLY A 98 16.72 12.42 13.92
N ALA A 99 17.08 13.36 14.79
CA ALA A 99 18.48 13.65 15.12
C ALA A 99 19.22 12.47 15.77
N ASN A 100 18.49 11.48 16.30
CA ASN A 100 19.04 10.27 16.91
C ASN A 100 18.65 8.95 16.21
N VAL A 101 18.25 8.95 14.92
CA VAL A 101 17.98 7.68 14.20
C VAL A 101 19.24 6.80 14.11
N GLY A 102 20.43 7.39 13.94
CA GLY A 102 21.72 6.67 13.95
C GLY A 102 22.00 5.97 15.28
N GLU A 103 21.62 6.60 16.40
CA GLU A 103 21.67 6.00 17.75
C GLU A 103 20.78 4.75 17.81
N LYS A 104 19.53 4.84 17.35
CA LYS A 104 18.57 3.71 17.40
C LYS A 104 19.01 2.54 16.51
N ILE A 105 19.53 2.83 15.32
CA ILE A 105 20.11 1.83 14.41
C ILE A 105 21.30 1.13 15.09
N GLY A 106 22.23 1.88 15.67
CA GLY A 106 23.42 1.33 16.34
C GLY A 106 23.06 0.47 17.55
N PHE A 107 22.05 0.85 18.33
CA PHE A 107 21.53 0.07 19.46
C PHE A 107 20.84 -1.23 18.97
N GLY A 108 20.02 -1.17 17.92
CA GLY A 108 19.37 -2.34 17.34
C GLY A 108 20.38 -3.35 16.78
N LEU A 109 21.38 -2.84 16.07
CA LEU A 109 22.48 -3.65 15.54
C LEU A 109 23.32 -4.29 16.67
N ALA A 110 23.63 -3.54 17.74
CA ALA A 110 24.32 -4.10 18.90
C ALA A 110 23.54 -5.22 19.60
N ALA A 111 22.23 -5.07 19.75
CA ALA A 111 21.34 -6.10 20.29
C ALA A 111 21.32 -7.37 19.41
N ILE A 112 21.22 -7.21 18.09
CA ILE A 112 21.25 -8.34 17.14
C ILE A 112 22.59 -9.05 17.15
N LEU A 113 23.73 -8.34 17.10
CA LEU A 113 25.06 -8.99 17.10
C LEU A 113 25.31 -9.74 18.42
N LYS A 114 24.83 -9.22 19.56
CA LYS A 114 24.86 -9.93 20.85
C LYS A 114 23.99 -11.20 20.83
N ALA A 115 22.84 -11.18 20.15
CA ALA A 115 22.01 -12.38 19.98
C ALA A 115 22.66 -13.43 19.05
N ILE A 116 23.24 -12.99 17.94
CA ILE A 116 23.91 -13.87 16.97
C ILE A 116 25.13 -14.56 17.59
N ALA A 117 25.92 -13.86 18.42
CA ALA A 117 27.00 -14.48 19.18
C ALA A 117 26.49 -15.62 20.09
N ARG A 118 25.31 -15.47 20.71
CA ARG A 118 24.65 -16.54 21.48
C ARG A 118 24.05 -17.67 20.61
N GLY A 119 24.30 -17.68 19.31
CA GLY A 119 23.78 -18.65 18.34
C GLY A 119 22.36 -18.38 17.84
N GLN A 120 21.75 -17.24 18.16
CA GLN A 120 20.40 -16.89 17.69
C GLN A 120 20.48 -16.32 16.27
N THR A 121 20.30 -17.16 15.25
CA THR A 121 20.49 -16.77 13.84
C THR A 121 19.19 -16.39 13.10
N SER A 122 18.01 -16.75 13.62
CA SER A 122 16.72 -16.27 13.09
C SER A 122 16.35 -14.95 13.78
N ILE A 123 16.56 -13.82 13.11
CA ILE A 123 16.30 -12.49 13.66
C ILE A 123 14.94 -12.00 13.19
N ASN A 124 14.00 -11.83 14.11
CA ASN A 124 12.72 -11.21 13.82
C ASN A 124 12.83 -9.71 14.14
N ILE A 125 12.37 -8.85 13.24
CA ILE A 125 12.27 -7.40 13.48
C ILE A 125 10.82 -6.99 13.28
N ILE A 126 10.19 -6.43 14.32
CA ILE A 126 8.86 -5.83 14.23
C ILE A 126 8.97 -4.32 14.46
N ALA A 127 8.34 -3.52 13.61
CA ALA A 127 8.61 -2.09 13.59
C ALA A 127 7.47 -1.22 13.06
N HIS A 128 7.44 0.06 13.46
CA HIS A 128 6.45 1.05 12.99
C HIS A 128 7.12 2.38 12.62
N SER A 129 6.58 3.07 11.62
CA SER A 129 6.95 4.44 11.27
C SER A 129 8.46 4.56 10.95
N ARG A 130 9.13 5.56 11.53
CA ARG A 130 10.58 5.76 11.46
C ARG A 130 11.37 4.51 11.89
N GLY A 131 10.91 3.79 12.91
CA GLY A 131 11.52 2.53 13.37
C GLY A 131 11.52 1.43 12.30
N ALA A 132 10.55 1.41 11.38
CA ALA A 132 10.55 0.49 10.24
C ALA A 132 11.58 0.89 9.17
N VAL A 133 11.87 2.17 9.01
CA VAL A 133 12.97 2.64 8.14
C VAL A 133 14.34 2.37 8.76
N GLU A 134 14.48 2.59 10.07
CA GLU A 134 15.67 2.20 10.85
C GLU A 134 15.94 0.69 10.71
N SER A 135 14.90 -0.14 10.76
CA SER A 135 14.98 -1.59 10.58
C SER A 135 15.53 -2.01 9.21
N ILE A 136 15.17 -1.28 8.14
CA ILE A 136 15.73 -1.51 6.80
C ILE A 136 17.24 -1.22 6.80
N LEU A 137 17.67 -0.11 7.41
CA LEU A 137 19.10 0.20 7.52
C LEU A 137 19.86 -0.80 8.42
N ILE A 138 19.27 -1.26 9.53
CA ILE A 138 19.83 -2.33 10.37
C ILE A 138 20.10 -3.58 9.53
N ALA A 139 19.18 -3.98 8.64
CA ALA A 139 19.37 -5.13 7.76
C ALA A 139 20.54 -4.92 6.77
N HIS A 140 20.66 -3.72 6.17
CA HIS A 140 21.79 -3.39 5.28
C HIS A 140 23.14 -3.42 6.00
N GLU A 141 23.24 -2.83 7.20
CA GLU A 141 24.50 -2.87 7.96
C GLU A 141 24.81 -4.31 8.43
N LEU A 142 23.82 -5.14 8.76
CA LEU A 142 24.05 -6.54 9.14
C LEU A 142 24.56 -7.41 7.96
N GLU A 143 24.03 -7.22 6.75
CA GLU A 143 24.53 -7.86 5.51
C GLU A 143 25.94 -7.39 5.16
N ALA A 144 26.25 -6.10 5.40
CA ALA A 144 27.61 -5.58 5.28
C ALA A 144 28.56 -6.25 6.28
N ILE A 145 28.16 -6.42 7.56
CA ILE A 145 28.96 -7.13 8.57
C ILE A 145 29.16 -8.61 8.19
N GLN A 146 28.11 -9.30 7.71
CA GLN A 146 28.22 -10.67 7.19
C GLN A 146 29.35 -10.81 6.15
N THR A 147 29.52 -9.80 5.29
CA THR A 147 30.54 -9.79 4.24
C THR A 147 31.95 -9.51 4.78
N ILE A 148 32.12 -8.55 5.70
CA ILE A 148 33.43 -8.08 6.16
C ILE A 148 33.98 -8.80 7.41
N ILE A 149 33.15 -9.55 8.16
CA ILE A 149 33.61 -10.24 9.37
C ILE A 149 34.57 -11.41 9.06
N ALA A 150 34.40 -12.06 7.92
CA ALA A 150 35.19 -13.22 7.51
C ALA A 150 36.71 -12.92 7.43
N PRO A 151 37.17 -11.86 6.73
CA PRO A 151 38.58 -11.49 6.72
C PRO A 151 39.07 -10.77 7.99
N SER A 152 38.19 -10.19 8.81
CA SER A 152 38.60 -9.37 9.97
C SER A 152 39.08 -10.22 11.16
N ALA A 153 40.15 -9.79 11.82
CA ALA A 153 40.73 -10.40 13.02
C ALA A 153 40.09 -9.88 14.32
N THR A 154 39.55 -8.65 14.31
CA THR A 154 38.89 -8.01 15.47
C THR A 154 37.60 -7.30 15.08
N PHE A 155 36.78 -6.94 16.06
CA PHE A 155 35.57 -6.14 15.80
C PHE A 155 35.90 -4.67 15.48
N GLU A 156 37.03 -4.15 15.96
CA GLU A 156 37.56 -2.82 15.59
C GLU A 156 37.82 -2.70 14.08
N GLU A 157 38.30 -3.75 13.43
CA GLU A 157 38.49 -3.80 11.97
C GLU A 157 37.16 -3.80 11.21
N VAL A 158 36.13 -4.45 11.75
CA VAL A 158 34.76 -4.40 11.24
C VAL A 158 34.20 -2.98 11.37
N LEU A 159 34.29 -2.37 12.56
CA LEU A 159 33.85 -0.99 12.82
C LEU A 159 34.53 0.01 11.90
N LYS A 160 35.85 -0.11 11.70
CA LYS A 160 36.61 0.75 10.77
C LYS A 160 36.07 0.67 9.34
N GLN A 161 35.84 -0.54 8.82
CA GLN A 161 35.30 -0.75 7.48
C GLN A 161 33.86 -0.19 7.35
N LEU A 162 33.02 -0.36 8.37
CA LEU A 162 31.68 0.25 8.38
C LEU A 162 31.74 1.79 8.36
N SER A 163 32.63 2.41 9.14
CA SER A 163 32.86 3.86 9.10
C SER A 163 33.32 4.34 7.72
N GLU A 164 34.24 3.62 7.07
CA GLU A 164 34.69 3.94 5.71
C GLU A 164 33.53 3.85 4.70
N GLN A 165 32.65 2.84 4.83
CA GLN A 165 31.44 2.73 4.02
C GLN A 165 30.43 3.85 4.30
N GLN A 166 30.16 4.21 5.56
CA GLN A 166 29.24 5.28 5.91
C GLN A 166 29.75 6.64 5.39
N VAL A 167 31.03 6.94 5.57
CA VAL A 167 31.66 8.15 5.02
C VAL A 167 31.60 8.18 3.49
N LYS A 168 31.75 7.03 2.81
CA LYS A 168 31.56 6.93 1.35
C LYS A 168 30.11 7.21 0.94
N ARG A 169 29.12 6.70 1.69
CA ARG A 169 27.67 6.97 1.46
C ARG A 169 27.34 8.46 1.67
N GLN A 170 27.82 9.08 2.73
CA GLN A 170 27.60 10.50 3.05
C GLN A 170 28.27 11.45 2.03
N LYS A 171 29.35 11.04 1.37
CA LYS A 171 30.02 11.81 0.31
C LYS A 171 29.52 11.47 -1.11
N GLY A 172 28.55 10.56 -1.22
CA GLY A 172 28.00 10.10 -2.49
C GLY A 172 26.98 11.06 -3.11
N THR A 173 26.58 10.74 -4.34
CA THR A 173 25.44 11.35 -5.02
C THR A 173 24.41 10.26 -5.32
N PRO A 174 23.14 10.39 -4.88
CA PRO A 174 22.65 11.45 -3.99
C PRO A 174 23.25 11.35 -2.58
N THR A 175 23.19 12.46 -1.84
CA THR A 175 23.82 12.59 -0.52
C THR A 175 22.94 11.94 0.54
N ASN A 176 23.38 10.80 1.07
CA ASN A 176 22.75 10.18 2.24
C ASN A 176 23.09 10.99 3.50
N ASN A 177 22.08 11.40 4.28
CA ASN A 177 22.29 12.20 5.49
C ASN A 177 22.07 11.42 6.80
N THR A 178 21.97 10.08 6.74
CA THR A 178 21.88 9.20 7.91
C THR A 178 22.98 9.54 8.95
N PRO A 179 22.59 9.91 10.18
CA PRO A 179 23.52 10.18 11.29
C PRO A 179 24.43 8.99 11.62
N ASP A 180 25.49 9.24 12.38
CA ASP A 180 26.46 8.20 12.77
C ASP A 180 25.78 7.01 13.46
N ILE A 181 26.06 5.81 12.95
CA ILE A 181 25.60 4.52 13.47
C ILE A 181 26.70 3.83 14.28
N ILE A 182 27.97 4.14 13.98
CA ILE A 182 29.13 3.34 14.37
C ILE A 182 29.59 3.65 15.79
N GLU A 183 29.65 4.91 16.21
CA GLU A 183 29.95 5.21 17.62
C GLU A 183 28.86 4.71 18.59
N PRO A 184 27.54 4.85 18.32
CA PRO A 184 26.51 4.20 19.12
C PRO A 184 26.66 2.67 19.20
N LEU A 185 26.88 1.98 18.07
CA LEU A 185 27.16 0.54 18.04
C LEU A 185 28.38 0.18 18.91
N LYS A 186 29.51 0.83 18.67
CA LYS A 186 30.79 0.65 19.39
C LYS A 186 30.62 0.88 20.89
N SER A 187 29.87 1.90 21.29
CA SER A 187 29.59 2.18 22.72
C SER A 187 28.90 1.00 23.41
N GLN A 188 27.98 0.33 22.72
CA GLN A 188 27.21 -0.81 23.25
C GLN A 188 27.97 -2.13 23.22
N ILE A 189 28.88 -2.33 22.25
CA ILE A 189 29.78 -3.49 22.21
C ILE A 189 30.88 -3.37 23.27
N ASN A 190 31.41 -2.17 23.52
CA ASN A 190 32.40 -1.91 24.57
C ASN A 190 31.90 -2.11 26.02
N LEU A 191 30.61 -2.39 26.21
CA LEU A 191 30.04 -2.85 27.49
C LEU A 191 30.31 -4.34 27.77
N ILE A 192 30.75 -5.11 26.77
CA ILE A 192 31.21 -6.50 26.94
C ILE A 192 32.58 -6.47 27.66
N PRO A 193 32.78 -7.25 28.74
CA PRO A 193 34.07 -7.33 29.44
C PRO A 193 35.23 -7.64 28.49
N LYS A 194 36.39 -7.01 28.68
CA LYS A 194 37.52 -7.12 27.74
C LYS A 194 38.03 -8.56 27.60
N GLU A 195 37.99 -9.29 28.71
CA GLU A 195 38.28 -10.71 28.84
C GLU A 195 37.32 -11.62 28.05
N GLU A 196 36.12 -11.14 27.71
CA GLU A 196 35.11 -11.88 26.94
C GLU A 196 35.06 -11.47 25.45
N GLN A 197 35.64 -10.32 25.07
CA GLN A 197 35.51 -9.75 23.73
C GLN A 197 36.06 -10.66 22.60
N GLU A 198 37.19 -11.34 22.83
CA GLU A 198 37.76 -12.28 21.85
C GLU A 198 36.84 -13.49 21.63
N GLN A 199 36.32 -14.07 22.72
CA GLN A 199 35.36 -15.17 22.64
C GLN A 199 34.08 -14.74 21.93
N TRP A 200 33.48 -13.61 22.34
CA TRP A 200 32.27 -13.07 21.73
C TRP A 200 32.43 -12.81 20.23
N PHE A 201 33.58 -12.25 19.81
CA PHE A 201 33.84 -12.00 18.39
C PHE A 201 33.99 -13.30 17.60
N ASN A 202 34.64 -14.32 18.16
CA ASN A 202 34.76 -15.64 17.54
C ASN A 202 33.39 -16.35 17.41
N GLU A 203 32.55 -16.28 18.46
CA GLU A 203 31.18 -16.82 18.45
C GLU A 203 30.28 -16.10 17.43
N LEU A 204 30.37 -14.77 17.36
CA LEU A 204 29.71 -13.95 16.34
C LEU A 204 30.17 -14.37 14.94
N LYS A 205 31.48 -14.48 14.70
CA LYS A 205 32.06 -14.83 13.41
C LYS A 205 31.66 -16.23 12.94
N ALA A 206 31.49 -17.18 13.85
CA ALA A 206 30.98 -18.53 13.55
C ALA A 206 29.47 -18.55 13.22
N SER A 207 28.68 -17.72 13.89
CA SER A 207 27.21 -17.77 13.80
C SER A 207 26.63 -16.85 12.72
N LEU A 208 27.25 -15.69 12.48
CA LEU A 208 26.76 -14.63 11.59
C LEU A 208 26.53 -15.05 10.12
N PRO A 209 27.33 -15.93 9.49
CA PRO A 209 27.07 -16.41 8.13
C PRO A 209 25.72 -17.12 7.95
N ASN A 210 25.14 -17.63 9.04
CA ASN A 210 23.83 -18.31 9.04
C ASN A 210 22.69 -17.37 9.46
N ALA A 211 22.97 -16.10 9.77
CA ALA A 211 21.95 -15.16 10.23
C ALA A 211 21.01 -14.73 9.10
N SER A 212 19.73 -14.59 9.43
CA SER A 212 18.67 -14.16 8.51
C SER A 212 17.66 -13.29 9.23
N ILE A 213 16.97 -12.41 8.49
CA ILE A 213 15.97 -11.50 9.03
C ILE A 213 14.56 -11.88 8.54
N ASN A 214 13.59 -11.85 9.45
CA ASN A 214 12.16 -11.79 9.16
C ASN A 214 11.64 -10.42 9.60
N PHE A 215 11.11 -9.62 8.68
CA PHE A 215 10.74 -8.23 8.92
C PHE A 215 9.22 -7.99 8.83
N PHE A 216 8.62 -7.48 9.90
CA PHE A 216 7.24 -6.97 9.87
C PHE A 216 7.27 -5.44 10.08
N GLY A 217 7.03 -4.70 9.01
CA GLY A 217 7.07 -3.23 9.01
C GLY A 217 5.68 -2.61 8.90
N ILE A 218 5.40 -1.62 9.74
CA ILE A 218 4.14 -0.86 9.72
C ILE A 218 4.44 0.57 9.27
N ASP A 219 3.86 0.95 8.14
CA ASP A 219 3.80 2.29 7.53
C ASP A 219 5.17 3.00 7.59
N PRO A 220 6.20 2.49 6.89
CA PRO A 220 7.58 2.96 7.02
C PRO A 220 7.72 4.39 6.49
N VAL A 221 8.02 5.35 7.37
CA VAL A 221 8.10 6.79 7.04
C VAL A 221 9.47 7.34 7.45
N PRO A 222 10.28 7.92 6.54
CA PRO A 222 11.57 8.52 6.87
C PRO A 222 11.47 9.97 7.37
N GLY A 223 10.42 10.70 6.99
CA GLY A 223 10.23 12.12 7.34
C GLY A 223 10.61 13.04 6.18
N ASP A 224 9.60 13.41 5.39
CA ASP A 224 9.70 14.06 4.09
C ASP A 224 9.36 15.57 4.11
N CYS A 225 9.39 16.23 5.26
CA CYS A 225 9.32 17.69 5.30
C CYS A 225 10.54 18.29 4.58
N PHE A 226 10.31 19.18 3.60
CA PHE A 226 11.38 19.78 2.80
C PHE A 226 12.21 20.80 3.61
N PRO A 227 13.56 20.78 3.52
CA PRO A 227 14.40 19.79 2.84
C PRO A 227 14.36 18.45 3.57
N ILE A 228 14.19 17.35 2.82
CA ILE A 228 13.96 15.99 3.34
C ILE A 228 14.90 15.73 4.53
N THR A 229 14.32 15.63 5.72
CA THR A 229 15.09 15.69 6.97
C THR A 229 15.95 14.43 7.15
N TRP A 230 15.50 13.28 6.65
CA TRP A 230 16.30 12.06 6.61
C TRP A 230 16.17 11.32 5.27
N TYR A 231 17.30 11.06 4.61
CA TYR A 231 17.41 10.37 3.33
C TYR A 231 18.58 9.38 3.29
N ASP A 232 18.32 8.19 2.78
CA ASP A 232 19.30 7.17 2.42
C ASP A 232 18.75 6.34 1.24
N GLU A 233 19.48 6.22 0.13
CA GLU A 233 19.04 5.38 -1.02
C GLU A 233 18.67 3.95 -0.62
N ARG A 234 19.27 3.42 0.45
CA ARG A 234 19.01 2.07 0.94
C ARG A 234 17.61 1.86 1.49
N PHE A 235 16.89 2.94 1.83
CA PHE A 235 15.47 2.89 2.22
C PHE A 235 14.62 2.11 1.23
N PHE A 236 14.88 2.26 -0.08
CA PHE A 236 14.03 1.73 -1.15
C PHE A 236 14.37 0.29 -1.54
N THR A 237 15.25 -0.39 -0.80
CA THR A 237 15.76 -1.73 -1.15
C THR A 237 15.83 -2.61 0.09
N LEU A 238 15.27 -3.83 0.04
CA LEU A 238 15.34 -4.83 1.09
C LEU A 238 16.45 -5.85 0.78
N PRO A 239 17.54 -5.91 1.57
CA PRO A 239 18.71 -6.75 1.31
C PRO A 239 18.42 -8.26 1.39
N GLU A 240 19.25 -9.11 0.77
CA GLU A 240 19.02 -10.57 0.67
C GLU A 240 18.99 -11.27 2.03
N ILE A 241 19.61 -10.71 3.06
CA ILE A 241 19.52 -11.19 4.44
C ILE A 241 18.07 -11.28 4.95
N ILE A 242 17.15 -10.44 4.45
CA ILE A 242 15.71 -10.51 4.77
C ILE A 242 15.06 -11.62 3.95
N LYS A 243 14.55 -12.67 4.60
CA LYS A 243 13.94 -13.84 3.95
C LYS A 243 12.42 -13.76 3.87
N ASN A 244 11.78 -13.27 4.92
CA ASN A 244 10.35 -13.00 4.95
C ASN A 244 10.14 -11.52 5.28
N VAL A 245 9.31 -10.83 4.50
CA VAL A 245 8.89 -9.46 4.81
C VAL A 245 7.39 -9.27 4.60
N GLU A 246 6.76 -8.63 5.59
CA GLU A 246 5.37 -8.19 5.52
C GLU A 246 5.30 -6.68 5.84
N LEU A 247 4.81 -5.87 4.89
CA LEU A 247 4.68 -4.41 5.05
C LEU A 247 3.22 -3.97 5.03
N ILE A 248 2.80 -3.22 6.05
CA ILE A 248 1.44 -2.71 6.21
C ILE A 248 1.41 -1.19 6.00
N TYR A 249 0.41 -0.64 5.29
CA TYR A 249 0.33 0.80 4.98
C TYR A 249 -1.06 1.40 5.25
N TYR A 250 -1.12 2.64 5.77
CA TYR A 250 -2.37 3.29 6.20
C TYR A 250 -3.06 4.19 5.14
N ALA A 251 -4.06 3.64 4.46
CA ALA A 251 -4.74 4.21 3.29
C ALA A 251 -5.47 5.54 3.51
N ASN A 252 -5.81 5.92 4.76
CA ASN A 252 -6.49 7.17 5.11
C ASN A 252 -5.57 8.18 5.83
N GLU A 253 -4.25 7.99 5.86
CA GLU A 253 -3.33 9.06 6.27
C GLU A 253 -3.31 10.18 5.22
N ARG A 254 -3.48 11.43 5.64
CA ARG A 254 -3.65 12.62 4.77
C ARG A 254 -2.85 13.83 5.24
N SER A 255 -1.95 13.69 6.20
CA SER A 255 -0.95 14.73 6.50
C SER A 255 -0.11 14.98 5.24
N ASP A 256 0.02 16.25 4.84
CA ASP A 256 0.60 16.61 3.55
C ASP A 256 2.13 16.43 3.51
N TRP A 257 2.80 16.60 4.65
CA TRP A 257 4.23 16.33 4.80
C TRP A 257 4.58 15.59 6.09
N GLY A 258 5.80 15.02 6.13
CA GLY A 258 6.38 14.33 7.28
C GLY A 258 5.90 12.88 7.49
N PHE A 259 4.86 12.47 6.76
CA PHE A 259 4.16 11.19 6.84
C PHE A 259 4.03 10.46 5.49
N THR A 260 4.77 10.88 4.45
CA THR A 260 4.86 10.11 3.21
C THR A 260 5.66 8.82 3.48
N PRO A 261 5.05 7.63 3.32
CA PRO A 261 5.78 6.38 3.51
C PRO A 261 6.71 6.10 2.33
N ILE A 262 7.78 5.36 2.57
CA ILE A 262 8.64 4.80 1.52
C ILE A 262 8.06 3.50 0.99
N PHE A 263 8.37 3.17 -0.26
CA PHE A 263 8.06 1.87 -0.84
C PHE A 263 9.34 1.11 -1.23
N PRO A 264 9.78 0.13 -0.42
CA PRO A 264 10.98 -0.63 -0.70
C PRO A 264 10.72 -1.86 -1.56
N GLU A 265 11.67 -2.20 -2.43
CA GLU A 265 11.63 -3.40 -3.26
C GLU A 265 12.60 -4.46 -2.73
N VAL A 266 12.26 -5.75 -2.86
CA VAL A 266 13.18 -6.86 -2.60
C VAL A 266 14.21 -7.01 -3.73
N VAL A 267 15.47 -7.27 -3.38
CA VAL A 267 16.54 -7.50 -4.36
C VAL A 267 16.36 -8.82 -5.12
N SER A 268 15.67 -9.82 -4.55
CA SER A 268 15.37 -11.08 -5.21
C SER A 268 13.98 -11.62 -4.85
N LYS A 269 13.05 -11.54 -5.80
CA LYS A 269 11.70 -12.14 -5.69
C LYS A 269 11.70 -13.68 -5.60
N GLU A 270 12.80 -14.33 -5.97
CA GLU A 270 12.95 -15.79 -5.90
C GLU A 270 13.40 -16.27 -4.50
N LYS A 271 14.24 -15.48 -3.83
CA LYS A 271 14.82 -15.83 -2.52
C LYS A 271 14.08 -15.21 -1.33
N GLN A 272 13.25 -14.20 -1.56
CA GLN A 272 12.62 -13.39 -0.52
C GLN A 272 11.10 -13.42 -0.68
N ASN A 273 10.41 -13.88 0.36
CA ASN A 273 8.95 -13.84 0.44
C ASN A 273 8.52 -12.41 0.80
N PHE A 274 7.89 -11.70 -0.15
CA PHE A 274 7.47 -10.31 0.01
C PHE A 274 5.96 -10.15 -0.06
N VAL A 275 5.39 -9.72 1.07
CA VAL A 275 3.97 -9.44 1.23
C VAL A 275 3.78 -7.97 1.60
N ARG A 276 2.76 -7.32 1.05
CA ARG A 276 2.42 -5.94 1.36
C ARG A 276 0.91 -5.72 1.31
N TYR A 277 0.35 -5.00 2.28
CA TYR A 277 -1.09 -4.71 2.32
C TYR A 277 -1.38 -3.28 2.75
N SER A 278 -2.37 -2.67 2.11
CA SER A 278 -3.03 -1.48 2.65
C SER A 278 -4.03 -1.87 3.75
N MET A 279 -4.24 -0.94 4.68
CA MET A 279 -5.23 -0.97 5.75
C MET A 279 -5.82 0.43 5.89
N PRO A 280 -7.08 0.60 6.30
CA PRO A 280 -7.46 1.83 6.99
C PRO A 280 -6.77 1.90 8.37
N GLY A 281 -6.68 3.01 9.08
CA GLY A 281 -7.10 4.37 8.76
C GLY A 281 -5.89 5.28 8.52
N HIS A 282 -5.54 6.09 9.51
CA HIS A 282 -4.38 6.98 9.54
C HIS A 282 -3.14 6.32 10.18
N HIS A 283 -1.99 7.00 10.18
CA HIS A 283 -0.67 6.46 10.55
C HIS A 283 -0.59 5.73 11.91
N GLY A 284 -1.40 6.16 12.89
CA GLY A 284 -1.45 5.60 14.24
C GLY A 284 -2.60 4.62 14.48
N THR A 285 -3.48 4.37 13.51
CA THR A 285 -4.73 3.61 13.72
C THR A 285 -4.47 2.18 14.22
N GLY A 286 -3.45 1.51 13.70
CA GLY A 286 -3.09 0.17 14.15
C GLY A 286 -2.18 0.12 15.37
N SER A 287 -1.78 1.25 15.95
CA SER A 287 -0.97 1.33 17.18
C SER A 287 -1.80 1.82 18.38
N ASN A 288 -2.67 2.81 18.18
CA ASN A 288 -3.33 3.59 19.25
C ASN A 288 -4.49 2.87 19.98
N GLY A 289 -5.21 1.98 19.30
CA GLY A 289 -6.31 1.22 19.90
C GLY A 289 -7.56 1.99 20.32
N ASN A 290 -7.62 3.30 20.06
CA ASN A 290 -8.76 4.19 20.23
C ASN A 290 -9.32 4.65 18.87
N ASP A 291 -10.49 5.31 18.85
CA ASP A 291 -11.12 5.79 17.61
C ASP A 291 -10.70 7.23 17.19
N GLY A 292 -9.67 7.79 17.84
CA GLY A 292 -9.22 9.17 17.61
C GLY A 292 -8.40 9.34 16.34
N SER A 293 -8.46 10.53 15.75
CA SER A 293 -7.59 10.97 14.65
C SER A 293 -6.16 11.28 15.13
N GLN A 294 -5.30 11.68 14.19
CA GLN A 294 -3.94 12.21 14.45
C GLN A 294 -3.90 13.34 15.50
N GLN A 295 -5.00 14.08 15.70
CA GLN A 295 -5.12 15.17 16.67
C GLN A 295 -5.78 14.74 18.00
N GLY A 296 -6.04 13.43 18.17
CA GLY A 296 -6.74 12.90 19.34
C GLY A 296 -8.21 13.32 19.41
N ILE A 297 -8.90 13.47 18.27
CA ILE A 297 -10.32 13.80 18.20
C ILE A 297 -11.07 12.66 17.52
N ILE A 298 -12.19 12.21 18.09
CA ILE A 298 -13.06 11.21 17.45
C ILE A 298 -13.76 11.84 16.26
N VAL A 299 -13.51 11.32 15.05
CA VAL A 299 -14.12 11.83 13.81
C VAL A 299 -15.11 10.87 13.16
N SER A 300 -15.02 9.57 13.48
CA SER A 300 -15.98 8.55 13.04
C SER A 300 -17.41 8.92 13.46
N PRO A 301 -18.42 8.75 12.59
CA PRO A 301 -19.81 8.94 12.97
C PRO A 301 -20.24 7.96 14.07
N ASP A 302 -21.25 8.33 14.86
CA ASP A 302 -21.76 7.46 15.93
C ASP A 302 -22.27 6.13 15.35
N GLY A 303 -22.01 5.04 16.06
CA GLY A 303 -22.29 3.66 15.61
C GLY A 303 -21.14 2.97 14.89
N TYR A 304 -20.16 3.72 14.34
CA TYR A 304 -18.98 3.17 13.68
C TYR A 304 -17.76 3.13 14.62
N LYS A 305 -16.87 2.16 14.42
CA LYS A 305 -15.67 1.95 15.25
C LYS A 305 -14.46 1.59 14.40
N THR A 306 -13.33 2.24 14.68
CA THR A 306 -12.07 2.08 13.95
C THR A 306 -11.04 1.25 14.72
N THR A 307 -11.26 0.95 16.00
CA THR A 307 -10.34 0.13 16.82
C THR A 307 -10.14 -1.34 16.37
N HIS A 308 -10.80 -1.80 15.30
CA HIS A 308 -10.67 -3.17 14.77
C HIS A 308 -9.30 -3.43 14.13
N VAL A 309 -8.70 -2.42 13.48
CA VAL A 309 -7.40 -2.51 12.81
C VAL A 309 -6.28 -2.83 13.81
N GLN A 310 -6.18 -2.11 14.93
CA GLN A 310 -5.19 -2.41 15.98
C GLN A 310 -5.29 -3.87 16.47
N LYS A 311 -6.51 -4.35 16.68
CA LYS A 311 -6.75 -5.75 17.07
C LYS A 311 -6.28 -6.73 15.99
N LEU A 312 -6.49 -6.41 14.72
CA LEU A 312 -5.99 -7.20 13.59
C LEU A 312 -4.46 -7.18 13.52
N MET A 313 -3.82 -6.02 13.73
CA MET A 313 -2.36 -5.89 13.78
C MET A 313 -1.73 -6.78 14.85
N ILE A 314 -2.29 -6.79 16.07
CA ILE A 314 -1.84 -7.67 17.17
C ILE A 314 -1.88 -9.15 16.73
N TYR A 315 -2.98 -9.64 16.16
CA TYR A 315 -3.07 -11.03 15.69
C TYR A 315 -2.17 -11.32 14.48
N LYS A 316 -1.93 -10.36 13.58
CA LYS A 316 -1.01 -10.53 12.45
C LYS A 316 0.45 -10.64 12.92
N LEU A 317 0.88 -9.76 13.82
CA LEU A 317 2.22 -9.82 14.42
C LEU A 317 2.47 -11.12 15.18
N ILE A 318 1.50 -11.56 15.99
CA ILE A 318 1.55 -12.87 16.66
C ILE A 318 1.65 -13.99 15.62
N SER A 319 0.79 -14.02 14.59
CA SER A 319 0.83 -15.04 13.53
C SER A 319 2.15 -15.05 12.76
N PHE A 320 2.71 -13.86 12.47
CA PHE A 320 3.99 -13.69 11.80
C PHE A 320 5.12 -14.30 12.63
N LEU A 321 5.22 -13.92 13.91
CA LEU A 321 6.25 -14.41 14.84
C LEU A 321 6.09 -15.91 15.14
N SER A 322 4.86 -16.43 15.27
CA SER A 322 4.61 -17.87 15.44
C SER A 322 5.09 -18.70 14.26
N LYS A 323 5.04 -18.18 13.02
CA LYS A 323 5.62 -18.84 11.83
C LYS A 323 7.16 -18.84 11.82
N GLN A 324 7.80 -18.09 12.72
CA GLN A 324 9.26 -18.00 12.89
C GLN A 324 9.70 -18.60 14.24
N ASP A 325 8.96 -19.60 14.73
CA ASP A 325 9.21 -20.36 15.97
C ASP A 325 9.29 -19.53 17.27
N VAL A 326 8.72 -18.32 17.29
CA VAL A 326 8.67 -17.49 18.51
C VAL A 326 7.62 -18.04 19.48
N ALA A 327 8.08 -18.45 20.67
CA ALA A 327 7.22 -18.90 21.75
C ALA A 327 6.55 -17.71 22.48
N PHE A 328 5.28 -17.90 22.84
CA PHE A 328 4.48 -16.93 23.58
C PHE A 328 4.13 -17.44 24.99
N ASN A 329 3.81 -16.51 25.89
CA ASN A 329 3.17 -16.82 27.17
C ASN A 329 1.67 -17.18 26.96
N ASP A 330 0.94 -17.44 28.04
CA ASP A 330 -0.50 -17.81 27.97
C ASP A 330 -1.43 -16.69 27.47
N ALA A 331 -0.90 -15.47 27.28
CA ALA A 331 -1.59 -14.26 26.84
C ALA A 331 -2.85 -13.88 27.63
N THR A 332 -3.01 -14.41 28.85
CA THR A 332 -4.13 -14.08 29.73
C THR A 332 -4.30 -12.57 29.93
N GLN A 333 -3.19 -11.82 29.94
CA GLN A 333 -3.15 -10.35 30.00
C GLN A 333 -3.98 -9.67 28.89
N ILE A 334 -3.87 -10.10 27.62
CA ILE A 334 -4.67 -9.52 26.52
C ILE A 334 -6.10 -10.09 26.45
N PHE A 335 -6.38 -11.24 27.06
CA PHE A 335 -7.71 -11.84 27.04
C PHE A 335 -8.64 -11.35 28.16
N HIS A 336 -8.22 -10.39 28.99
CA HIS A 336 -9.09 -9.79 30.00
C HIS A 336 -10.31 -9.04 29.40
N GLN A 337 -11.43 -9.03 30.12
CA GLN A 337 -12.75 -8.63 29.60
C GLN A 337 -12.85 -7.20 29.04
N TYR A 338 -11.99 -6.27 29.48
CA TYR A 338 -12.03 -4.85 29.10
C TYR A 338 -11.09 -4.48 27.94
N THR A 339 -10.11 -5.33 27.58
CA THR A 339 -9.19 -5.08 26.45
C THR A 339 -9.91 -5.15 25.10
N ALA A 340 -10.99 -5.93 25.05
CA ALA A 340 -11.69 -6.37 23.83
C ALA A 340 -10.81 -7.12 22.80
N LEU A 341 -9.58 -7.50 23.13
CA LEU A 341 -8.65 -8.19 22.23
C LEU A 341 -9.01 -9.68 22.07
N GLY A 342 -9.57 -10.35 23.10
CA GLY A 342 -9.95 -11.76 22.98
C GLY A 342 -10.98 -12.25 23.99
N ARG A 343 -12.10 -11.55 24.20
CA ARG A 343 -13.10 -11.97 25.23
C ARG A 343 -13.62 -13.42 25.10
N LYS A 344 -13.70 -14.00 23.89
CA LYS A 344 -14.06 -15.42 23.71
C LYS A 344 -12.99 -16.42 24.20
N TYR A 345 -11.82 -15.89 24.54
CA TYR A 345 -10.65 -16.58 25.08
C TYR A 345 -10.43 -16.22 26.57
N SER A 346 -11.28 -15.38 27.17
CA SER A 346 -11.29 -15.22 28.63
C SER A 346 -11.71 -16.54 29.26
N ALA A 347 -10.97 -17.03 30.27
CA ALA A 347 -11.46 -18.09 31.12
C ALA A 347 -12.76 -17.64 31.82
N ASN A 348 -13.80 -18.48 31.80
CA ASN A 348 -14.84 -18.40 32.83
C ASN A 348 -14.17 -18.76 34.16
N ASN A 349 -14.55 -18.08 35.25
CA ASN A 349 -13.82 -17.98 36.54
C ASN A 349 -13.44 -19.28 37.28
N ASN A 350 -13.66 -20.48 36.73
CA ASN A 350 -13.51 -21.75 37.43
C ASN A 350 -12.30 -22.60 36.98
N GLU A 351 -11.73 -22.41 35.79
CA GLU A 351 -10.50 -23.12 35.35
C GLU A 351 -9.58 -22.23 34.50
N PRO A 352 -8.26 -22.18 34.80
CA PRO A 352 -7.30 -21.45 33.98
C PRO A 352 -6.95 -22.24 32.71
N ASN A 353 -7.78 -22.09 31.67
CA ASN A 353 -7.45 -22.60 30.34
C ASN A 353 -6.22 -21.87 29.80
N SER A 354 -5.04 -22.51 29.88
CA SER A 354 -3.83 -22.03 29.22
C SER A 354 -4.02 -22.09 27.70
N ILE A 355 -4.06 -20.94 27.05
CA ILE A 355 -4.27 -20.85 25.61
C ILE A 355 -2.93 -20.82 24.89
N ASN A 356 -2.69 -21.81 24.02
CA ASN A 356 -1.57 -21.75 23.10
C ASN A 356 -1.90 -20.74 21.98
N VAL A 357 -1.36 -19.53 22.11
CA VAL A 357 -1.61 -18.44 21.18
C VAL A 357 -1.09 -18.74 19.77
N ALA A 358 -0.01 -19.54 19.65
CA ALA A 358 0.56 -19.91 18.37
C ALA A 358 -0.32 -20.89 17.56
N GLU A 359 -1.27 -21.57 18.22
CA GLU A 359 -2.18 -22.56 17.62
C GLU A 359 -3.58 -21.98 17.33
N LEU A 360 -3.79 -20.68 17.49
CA LEU A 360 -5.06 -20.05 17.15
C LEU A 360 -5.36 -20.15 15.64
N ASP A 361 -6.64 -20.31 15.28
CA ASP A 361 -7.10 -20.22 13.88
C ASP A 361 -7.00 -18.76 13.38
N PHE A 362 -5.77 -18.33 13.08
CA PHE A 362 -5.48 -17.02 12.52
C PHE A 362 -6.27 -16.76 11.23
N PRO A 363 -6.42 -17.70 10.27
CA PRO A 363 -7.28 -17.50 9.11
C PRO A 363 -8.72 -17.10 9.48
N GLU A 364 -9.35 -17.76 10.45
CA GLU A 364 -10.69 -17.39 10.91
C GLU A 364 -10.70 -16.04 11.65
N ILE A 365 -9.74 -15.80 12.55
CA ILE A 365 -9.64 -14.56 13.33
C ILE A 365 -9.47 -13.36 12.41
N LEU A 366 -8.49 -13.41 11.50
CA LEU A 366 -8.18 -12.33 10.57
C LEU A 366 -9.37 -12.08 9.63
N ARG A 367 -9.97 -13.13 9.06
CA ARG A 367 -11.16 -13.01 8.21
C ARG A 367 -12.32 -12.31 8.94
N LYS A 368 -12.61 -12.70 10.18
CA LYS A 368 -13.68 -12.08 11.00
C LYS A 368 -13.36 -10.62 11.35
N LEU A 369 -12.10 -10.29 11.61
CA LEU A 369 -11.67 -8.91 11.87
C LEU A 369 -11.74 -8.03 10.62
N TYR A 370 -11.27 -8.52 9.47
CA TYR A 370 -11.44 -7.83 8.20
C TYR A 370 -12.91 -7.63 7.81
N THR A 371 -13.77 -8.62 8.07
CA THR A 371 -15.23 -8.48 7.91
C THR A 371 -15.78 -7.34 8.78
N ALA A 372 -15.28 -7.19 10.01
CA ALA A 372 -15.67 -6.09 10.89
C ALA A 372 -15.12 -4.73 10.43
N ILE A 373 -13.89 -4.68 9.91
CA ILE A 373 -13.28 -3.48 9.32
C ILE A 373 -14.10 -3.01 8.11
N ALA A 374 -14.40 -3.90 7.15
CA ALA A 374 -15.21 -3.59 5.97
C ALA A 374 -16.61 -3.06 6.34
N LYS A 375 -17.26 -3.64 7.36
CA LYS A 375 -18.55 -3.17 7.90
C LYS A 375 -18.45 -1.79 8.60
N ASN A 376 -17.25 -1.31 8.89
CA ASN A 376 -16.99 -0.02 9.54
C ASN A 376 -16.25 0.98 8.62
N GLN A 377 -16.19 0.75 7.30
CA GLN A 377 -15.41 1.56 6.36
C GLN A 377 -15.70 3.08 6.48
N ILE A 378 -16.98 3.47 6.64
CA ILE A 378 -17.42 4.85 6.86
C ILE A 378 -16.73 5.51 8.08
N GLY A 379 -16.44 4.75 9.14
CA GLY A 379 -15.72 5.24 10.31
C GLY A 379 -14.25 5.53 10.02
N TYR A 380 -13.63 4.77 9.12
CA TYR A 380 -12.24 4.95 8.70
C TYR A 380 -12.10 6.05 7.64
N ASP A 381 -13.05 6.16 6.71
CA ASP A 381 -13.06 7.20 5.69
C ASP A 381 -13.19 8.60 6.29
N ALA A 382 -13.70 8.73 7.52
CA ALA A 382 -13.71 9.97 8.28
C ALA A 382 -12.28 10.49 8.60
N TYR A 383 -11.24 9.66 8.52
CA TYR A 383 -9.85 10.11 8.64
C TYR A 383 -9.32 10.79 7.36
N ASN A 384 -10.02 10.66 6.22
CA ASN A 384 -9.62 11.36 4.98
C ASN A 384 -9.68 12.89 5.12
N SER A 385 -10.36 13.43 6.14
CA SER A 385 -10.43 14.85 6.46
C SER A 385 -9.58 15.23 7.67
N THR A 386 -8.61 14.40 8.08
CA THR A 386 -7.76 14.64 9.26
C THR A 386 -6.27 14.47 8.98
N HIS A 387 -5.47 15.24 9.69
CA HIS A 387 -4.01 15.30 9.55
C HIS A 387 -3.36 15.63 10.90
N TYR A 388 -2.07 15.35 11.07
CA TYR A 388 -1.29 15.84 12.22
C TYR A 388 -1.25 17.37 12.24
N SER A 389 -1.30 17.95 13.44
CA SER A 389 -1.24 19.41 13.63
C SER A 389 -0.06 20.02 12.89
N TYR A 390 -0.29 21.14 12.21
CA TYR A 390 0.68 21.86 11.37
C TYR A 390 1.23 21.12 10.15
N MET A 391 0.80 19.88 9.83
CA MET A 391 1.35 19.09 8.70
C MET A 391 0.58 19.24 7.37
N GLY A 392 -0.40 20.14 7.28
CA GLY A 392 -1.28 20.28 6.12
C GLY A 392 -2.22 19.08 5.88
N LEU A 393 -3.18 19.23 4.96
CA LEU A 393 -4.08 18.16 4.52
C LEU A 393 -3.94 17.96 3.01
N THR A 394 -3.48 16.78 2.59
CA THR A 394 -3.35 16.43 1.17
C THR A 394 -4.63 15.78 0.63
N LYS A 395 -4.93 15.97 -0.66
CA LYS A 395 -6.09 15.38 -1.33
C LYS A 395 -5.91 13.87 -1.57
N GLN A 396 -4.69 13.44 -1.89
CA GLN A 396 -4.35 12.08 -2.28
C GLN A 396 -3.07 11.67 -1.55
N ARG A 397 -3.07 10.47 -0.94
CA ARG A 397 -1.87 9.97 -0.25
C ARG A 397 -0.74 9.78 -1.26
N ARG A 398 0.41 10.36 -0.97
CA ARG A 398 1.66 10.14 -1.72
C ARG A 398 2.44 8.96 -1.13
N THR A 399 3.37 8.44 -1.90
CA THR A 399 4.38 7.47 -1.49
C THR A 399 5.72 7.90 -2.05
N LEU A 400 6.79 7.84 -1.24
CA LEU A 400 8.14 8.19 -1.66
C LEU A 400 8.76 6.97 -2.34
N LEU A 401 9.23 7.18 -3.56
CA LEU A 401 9.88 6.20 -4.42
C LEU A 401 11.38 6.52 -4.51
N LYS A 402 12.12 5.56 -5.07
CA LYS A 402 13.56 5.64 -5.27
C LYS A 402 13.96 6.87 -6.09
N GLY A 403 15.06 7.51 -5.73
CA GLY A 403 15.58 8.70 -6.43
C GLY A 403 14.80 9.99 -6.16
N HIS A 404 14.23 10.14 -4.97
CA HIS A 404 13.43 11.31 -4.53
C HIS A 404 12.10 11.56 -5.28
N ILE A 405 11.57 10.57 -6.01
CA ILE A 405 10.33 10.72 -6.78
C ILE A 405 9.11 10.45 -5.87
N TYR A 406 8.08 11.29 -5.95
CA TYR A 406 6.80 11.02 -5.31
C TYR A 406 5.84 10.34 -6.30
N GLY A 407 5.24 9.21 -5.90
CA GLY A 407 4.15 8.54 -6.62
C GLY A 407 2.84 8.59 -5.83
N PHE A 408 1.72 8.19 -6.43
CA PHE A 408 0.46 8.10 -5.68
C PHE A 408 0.35 6.75 -4.97
N PHE A 409 -0.30 6.76 -3.80
CA PHE A 409 -0.55 5.53 -3.04
C PHE A 409 -1.38 4.50 -3.81
N ASN A 410 -2.30 4.98 -4.66
CA ASN A 410 -3.19 4.13 -5.45
C ASN A 410 -2.49 3.45 -6.64
N ASP A 411 -1.37 4.00 -7.11
CA ASP A 411 -0.52 3.37 -8.15
C ASP A 411 0.08 2.04 -7.66
N ILE A 412 0.25 1.93 -6.34
CA ILE A 412 0.91 0.81 -5.65
C ILE A 412 -0.13 -0.13 -5.00
N PHE A 413 -1.19 0.46 -4.43
CA PHE A 413 -2.23 -0.24 -3.70
C PHE A 413 -3.59 0.02 -4.35
N SER A 414 -4.04 -0.91 -5.19
CA SER A 414 -5.36 -0.86 -5.81
C SER A 414 -6.46 -0.71 -4.74
N THR A 415 -7.44 0.16 -5.00
CA THR A 415 -8.57 0.32 -4.07
C THR A 415 -9.51 -0.88 -4.22
N TYR A 416 -9.88 -1.55 -3.12
CA TYR A 416 -10.71 -2.75 -3.16
C TYR A 416 -12.17 -2.46 -2.77
N SER A 417 -13.12 -3.14 -3.43
CA SER A 417 -14.54 -3.16 -3.01
C SER A 417 -14.88 -4.47 -2.30
N GLY A 418 -15.81 -4.43 -1.35
CA GLY A 418 -16.40 -5.61 -0.70
C GLY A 418 -15.47 -6.34 0.27
N TYR A 419 -14.16 -6.14 0.15
CA TYR A 419 -13.11 -6.59 1.04
C TYR A 419 -12.12 -5.45 1.32
N VAL A 420 -11.19 -5.65 2.26
CA VAL A 420 -10.34 -4.56 2.80
C VAL A 420 -9.04 -4.44 2.00
N ASN A 421 -8.42 -5.58 1.72
CA ASN A 421 -7.19 -5.74 0.97
C ASN A 421 -7.14 -7.17 0.40
N GLU A 422 -6.12 -7.47 -0.42
CA GLU A 422 -5.93 -8.79 -1.00
C GLU A 422 -5.93 -9.93 0.03
N GLU A 423 -5.36 -9.75 1.23
CA GLU A 423 -5.41 -10.77 2.29
C GLU A 423 -6.85 -11.11 2.69
N HIS A 424 -7.71 -10.09 2.85
CA HIS A 424 -9.13 -10.33 3.16
C HIS A 424 -9.82 -11.15 2.06
N ALA A 425 -9.54 -10.85 0.78
CA ALA A 425 -10.08 -11.62 -0.34
C ALA A 425 -9.59 -13.06 -0.30
N LEU A 426 -8.27 -13.28 -0.18
CA LEU A 426 -7.66 -14.62 -0.09
C LEU A 426 -8.19 -15.44 1.10
N LEU A 427 -8.45 -14.80 2.25
CA LEU A 427 -9.04 -15.45 3.42
C LEU A 427 -10.52 -15.83 3.22
N MET A 428 -11.31 -14.97 2.56
CA MET A 428 -12.71 -15.28 2.21
C MET A 428 -12.79 -16.35 1.11
N GLN A 429 -11.89 -16.30 0.15
CA GLN A 429 -11.68 -17.28 -0.90
C GLN A 429 -11.33 -18.66 -0.34
N ALA A 430 -10.37 -18.73 0.59
CA ALA A 430 -10.02 -19.95 1.29
C ALA A 430 -11.21 -20.50 2.10
N HIS A 431 -11.96 -19.62 2.75
CA HIS A 431 -13.16 -20.01 3.49
C HIS A 431 -14.27 -20.56 2.59
N PHE A 432 -14.50 -19.96 1.41
CA PHE A 432 -15.46 -20.44 0.41
C PHE A 432 -15.18 -21.90 0.04
N PHE A 433 -13.95 -22.25 -0.36
CA PHE A 433 -13.60 -23.64 -0.68
C PHE A 433 -13.60 -24.58 0.54
N LYS A 434 -13.21 -24.10 1.73
CA LYS A 434 -13.28 -24.89 2.98
C LYS A 434 -14.72 -25.30 3.33
N ILE A 435 -15.73 -24.51 2.98
CA ILE A 435 -17.16 -24.86 3.18
C ILE A 435 -17.55 -26.12 2.37
N PHE A 436 -16.94 -26.33 1.20
CA PHE A 436 -17.17 -27.50 0.34
C PHE A 436 -16.12 -28.62 0.54
N GLY A 437 -15.24 -28.51 1.55
CA GLY A 437 -14.26 -29.55 1.87
C GLY A 437 -13.05 -29.62 0.94
N LEU A 438 -12.68 -28.53 0.26
CA LEU A 438 -11.63 -28.52 -0.77
C LEU A 438 -10.33 -27.82 -0.31
N ASP A 439 -9.19 -28.30 -0.81
CA ASP A 439 -7.89 -27.66 -0.64
C ASP A 439 -7.81 -26.34 -1.44
N THR A 440 -7.04 -25.39 -0.93
CA THR A 440 -6.95 -24.01 -1.40
C THR A 440 -5.80 -23.76 -2.37
N LYS A 441 -5.01 -24.78 -2.72
CA LYS A 441 -3.88 -24.70 -3.67
C LYS A 441 -4.37 -24.50 -5.11
N ARG A 442 -4.54 -23.24 -5.52
CA ARG A 442 -4.98 -22.84 -6.88
C ARG A 442 -3.79 -22.67 -7.84
N LYS A 443 -4.06 -22.79 -9.14
CA LYS A 443 -3.07 -22.60 -10.22
C LYS A 443 -3.22 -21.28 -10.98
N ASN A 444 -4.45 -20.81 -11.23
CA ASN A 444 -4.78 -19.51 -11.82
C ASN A 444 -6.24 -19.11 -11.48
N LEU A 445 -6.70 -17.95 -11.97
CA LEU A 445 -8.04 -17.42 -11.71
C LEU A 445 -9.17 -18.14 -12.48
N ALA A 446 -8.93 -18.52 -13.74
CA ALA A 446 -9.96 -19.15 -14.58
C ALA A 446 -10.34 -20.54 -14.02
N ASP A 447 -9.33 -21.34 -13.64
CA ASP A 447 -9.49 -22.62 -12.95
C ASP A 447 -10.31 -22.47 -11.67
N MET A 448 -10.15 -21.35 -10.95
CA MET A 448 -10.82 -21.11 -9.67
C MET A 448 -12.30 -20.78 -9.85
N ILE A 449 -12.66 -20.06 -10.91
CA ILE A 449 -14.06 -19.79 -11.28
C ILE A 449 -14.71 -21.05 -11.84
N ALA A 450 -14.03 -21.81 -12.71
CA ALA A 450 -14.52 -23.08 -13.21
C ALA A 450 -14.77 -24.09 -12.07
N THR A 451 -13.85 -24.14 -11.10
CA THR A 451 -14.00 -24.96 -9.88
C THR A 451 -15.20 -24.48 -9.05
N ALA A 452 -15.30 -23.18 -8.73
CA ALA A 452 -16.44 -22.63 -7.97
C ALA A 452 -17.79 -22.87 -8.66
N SER A 453 -17.84 -22.71 -9.98
CA SER A 453 -18.99 -23.01 -10.84
C SER A 453 -19.44 -24.46 -10.69
N SER A 454 -18.53 -25.41 -10.90
CA SER A 454 -18.79 -26.86 -10.82
C SER A 454 -19.36 -27.29 -9.47
N ILE A 455 -18.77 -26.81 -8.36
CA ILE A 455 -19.18 -27.20 -7.01
C ILE A 455 -20.55 -26.63 -6.64
N LEU A 456 -20.81 -25.37 -7.01
CA LEU A 456 -22.11 -24.74 -6.78
C LEU A 456 -23.19 -25.44 -7.60
N GLU A 457 -22.91 -25.72 -8.88
CA GLU A 457 -23.79 -26.50 -9.76
C GLU A 457 -24.11 -27.89 -9.17
N GLU A 458 -23.10 -28.64 -8.70
CA GLU A 458 -23.29 -29.95 -8.06
C GLU A 458 -24.19 -29.86 -6.82
N ASN A 459 -23.91 -28.92 -5.91
CA ASN A 459 -24.67 -28.80 -4.66
C ASN A 459 -26.08 -28.24 -4.87
N ILE A 460 -26.32 -27.46 -5.93
CA ILE A 460 -27.66 -27.02 -6.36
C ILE A 460 -28.42 -28.21 -6.98
N LYS A 461 -27.78 -29.00 -7.85
CA LYS A 461 -28.39 -30.20 -8.45
C LYS A 461 -28.77 -31.25 -7.40
N LYS A 462 -27.97 -31.41 -6.33
CA LYS A 462 -28.34 -32.24 -5.17
C LYS A 462 -29.67 -31.84 -4.54
N ILE A 463 -29.90 -30.53 -4.30
CA ILE A 463 -31.19 -30.03 -3.80
C ILE A 463 -32.34 -30.39 -4.77
N ALA A 464 -32.11 -30.28 -6.09
CA ALA A 464 -33.12 -30.60 -7.09
C ALA A 464 -33.48 -32.10 -7.08
N ASN A 465 -32.46 -32.96 -6.95
CA ASN A 465 -32.60 -34.41 -6.88
C ASN A 465 -33.10 -34.94 -5.53
N LYS A 466 -33.25 -34.06 -4.51
CA LYS A 466 -33.53 -34.42 -3.10
C LYS A 466 -32.42 -35.27 -2.45
N GLU A 467 -31.20 -35.12 -2.94
CA GLU A 467 -29.98 -35.62 -2.31
C GLU A 467 -29.51 -34.62 -1.24
N HIS A 468 -28.79 -35.10 -0.22
CA HIS A 468 -28.30 -34.20 0.84
C HIS A 468 -27.27 -33.20 0.30
N SER A 469 -27.51 -31.91 0.52
CA SER A 469 -26.65 -30.81 0.11
C SER A 469 -26.24 -29.97 1.32
N ILE A 470 -25.01 -29.46 1.34
CA ILE A 470 -24.63 -28.49 2.39
C ILE A 470 -25.45 -27.19 2.29
N LEU A 471 -26.02 -26.93 1.11
CA LEU A 471 -26.89 -25.80 0.82
C LEU A 471 -28.34 -26.01 1.32
N ASP A 472 -28.67 -27.15 1.96
CA ASP A 472 -29.96 -27.35 2.63
C ASP A 472 -30.13 -26.36 3.81
N SER A 473 -29.03 -25.97 4.45
CA SER A 473 -28.97 -25.00 5.55
C SER A 473 -29.00 -23.55 5.05
N GLU A 474 -29.93 -22.74 5.56
CA GLU A 474 -30.01 -21.30 5.27
C GLU A 474 -28.75 -20.53 5.71
N VAL A 475 -28.17 -20.90 6.86
CA VAL A 475 -26.94 -20.30 7.38
C VAL A 475 -25.77 -20.60 6.43
N THR A 476 -25.71 -21.82 5.88
CA THR A 476 -24.69 -22.18 4.88
C THR A 476 -24.91 -21.42 3.58
N ARG A 477 -26.14 -21.37 3.04
CA ARG A 477 -26.48 -20.58 1.84
C ARG A 477 -26.02 -19.12 1.98
N LYS A 478 -26.37 -18.46 3.08
CA LYS A 478 -25.96 -17.07 3.35
C LYS A 478 -24.43 -16.89 3.41
N THR A 479 -23.72 -17.84 4.03
CA THR A 479 -22.26 -17.81 4.13
C THR A 479 -21.59 -18.03 2.76
N VAL A 480 -22.15 -18.93 1.95
CA VAL A 480 -21.73 -19.18 0.56
C VAL A 480 -21.94 -17.94 -0.29
N LEU A 481 -23.09 -17.25 -0.19
CA LEU A 481 -23.35 -15.99 -0.91
C LEU A 481 -22.38 -14.87 -0.51
N GLU A 482 -22.12 -14.66 0.79
CA GLU A 482 -21.18 -13.64 1.28
C GLU A 482 -19.75 -13.90 0.77
N THR A 483 -19.29 -15.15 0.86
CA THR A 483 -17.92 -15.53 0.46
C THR A 483 -17.74 -15.61 -1.06
N PHE A 484 -18.70 -16.18 -1.80
CA PHE A 484 -18.69 -16.19 -3.27
C PHE A 484 -18.76 -14.78 -3.87
N GLY A 485 -19.56 -13.89 -3.28
CA GLY A 485 -19.61 -12.49 -3.70
C GLY A 485 -18.26 -11.78 -3.59
N ILE A 486 -17.42 -12.15 -2.62
CA ILE A 486 -16.05 -11.65 -2.50
C ILE A 486 -15.10 -12.32 -3.52
N VAL A 487 -15.27 -13.61 -3.81
CA VAL A 487 -14.50 -14.31 -4.86
C VAL A 487 -14.75 -13.71 -6.24
N ILE A 488 -16.01 -13.44 -6.61
CA ILE A 488 -16.35 -12.76 -7.88
C ILE A 488 -15.78 -11.35 -7.89
N GLN A 489 -15.94 -10.59 -6.80
CA GLN A 489 -15.41 -9.23 -6.66
C GLN A 489 -13.88 -9.16 -6.86
N GLN A 490 -13.14 -10.13 -6.32
CA GLN A 490 -11.69 -10.27 -6.50
C GLN A 490 -11.32 -10.54 -7.97
N VAL A 491 -12.04 -11.46 -8.62
CA VAL A 491 -11.83 -11.80 -10.04
C VAL A 491 -12.16 -10.62 -10.96
N SER A 492 -13.30 -9.96 -10.75
CA SER A 492 -13.66 -8.75 -11.49
C SER A 492 -12.61 -7.66 -11.34
N GLN A 493 -12.00 -7.54 -10.16
CA GLN A 493 -10.95 -6.55 -9.93
C GLN A 493 -9.68 -6.90 -10.68
N GLN A 494 -9.12 -8.10 -10.50
CA GLN A 494 -7.90 -8.52 -11.21
C GLN A 494 -8.07 -8.48 -12.73
N PHE A 495 -9.24 -8.90 -13.25
CA PHE A 495 -9.59 -8.76 -14.66
C PHE A 495 -9.47 -7.31 -15.19
N LEU A 496 -9.80 -6.32 -14.37
CA LEU A 496 -9.79 -4.90 -14.73
C LEU A 496 -8.49 -4.16 -14.39
N THR A 497 -7.67 -4.65 -13.45
CA THR A 497 -6.49 -3.93 -12.94
C THR A 497 -5.14 -4.53 -13.33
N ASP A 498 -5.09 -5.82 -13.66
CA ASP A 498 -3.82 -6.49 -13.94
C ASP A 498 -3.23 -6.05 -15.29
N ASP A 499 -1.91 -6.16 -15.43
CA ASP A 499 -1.22 -5.90 -16.70
C ASP A 499 -1.42 -7.07 -17.67
N TRP A 500 -2.27 -6.84 -18.66
CA TRP A 500 -2.61 -7.78 -19.71
C TRP A 500 -1.85 -7.54 -21.03
N THR A 501 -0.67 -6.91 -20.99
CA THR A 501 0.06 -6.54 -22.23
C THR A 501 0.77 -7.69 -22.94
N SER A 502 1.26 -8.72 -22.21
CA SER A 502 1.94 -9.86 -22.85
C SER A 502 0.96 -10.85 -23.50
N ILE A 503 1.40 -11.56 -24.55
CA ILE A 503 0.56 -12.48 -25.33
C ILE A 503 0.00 -13.60 -24.43
N GLU A 504 0.82 -14.12 -23.52
CA GLU A 504 0.44 -15.13 -22.54
C GLU A 504 -0.64 -14.61 -21.59
N LYS A 505 -0.52 -13.36 -21.16
CA LYS A 505 -1.50 -12.69 -20.29
C LYS A 505 -2.80 -12.37 -21.02
N GLN A 506 -2.76 -11.92 -22.27
CA GLN A 506 -3.97 -11.73 -23.09
C GLN A 506 -4.78 -13.02 -23.18
N LYS A 507 -4.11 -14.15 -23.42
CA LYS A 507 -4.74 -15.47 -23.46
C LYS A 507 -5.31 -15.91 -22.10
N GLU A 508 -4.65 -15.56 -20.99
CA GLU A 508 -5.19 -15.74 -19.64
C GLU A 508 -6.44 -14.87 -19.41
N LYS A 509 -6.45 -13.61 -19.88
CA LYS A 509 -7.62 -12.72 -19.82
C LYS A 509 -8.81 -13.29 -20.60
N GLU A 510 -8.57 -13.82 -21.80
CA GLU A 510 -9.60 -14.50 -22.62
C GLU A 510 -10.19 -15.74 -21.92
N MET A 511 -9.33 -16.59 -21.33
CA MET A 511 -9.78 -17.75 -20.56
C MET A 511 -10.59 -17.34 -19.32
N LEU A 512 -10.19 -16.27 -18.64
CA LEU A 512 -10.89 -15.74 -17.47
C LEU A 512 -12.25 -15.13 -17.86
N HIS A 513 -12.30 -14.39 -18.97
CA HIS A 513 -13.53 -13.84 -19.54
C HIS A 513 -14.54 -14.94 -19.88
N GLN A 514 -14.09 -16.03 -20.52
CA GLN A 514 -14.94 -17.17 -20.83
C GLN A 514 -15.41 -17.89 -19.56
N ALA A 515 -14.54 -18.08 -18.56
CA ALA A 515 -14.94 -18.69 -17.29
C ALA A 515 -16.02 -17.88 -16.55
N ILE A 516 -15.98 -16.54 -16.64
CA ILE A 516 -17.01 -15.63 -16.11
C ILE A 516 -18.33 -15.77 -16.90
N LEU A 517 -18.28 -15.88 -18.23
CA LEU A 517 -19.47 -16.15 -19.05
C LEU A 517 -20.11 -17.51 -18.70
N ASP A 518 -19.30 -18.55 -18.57
CA ASP A 518 -19.77 -19.92 -18.33
C ASP A 518 -20.49 -20.04 -16.98
N ILE A 519 -19.95 -19.45 -15.90
CA ILE A 519 -20.60 -19.49 -14.58
C ILE A 519 -21.91 -18.68 -14.55
N LEU A 520 -21.96 -17.52 -15.22
CA LEU A 520 -23.18 -16.71 -15.31
C LEU A 520 -24.27 -17.41 -16.13
N THR A 521 -23.88 -18.04 -17.24
CA THR A 521 -24.80 -18.80 -18.10
C THR A 521 -25.39 -20.00 -17.35
N LYS A 522 -24.56 -20.79 -16.66
CA LYS A 522 -25.02 -21.90 -15.81
C LYS A 522 -25.97 -21.46 -14.70
N PHE A 523 -25.73 -20.31 -14.08
CA PHE A 523 -26.67 -19.78 -13.09
C PHE A 523 -27.99 -19.34 -13.75
N GLN A 524 -27.98 -18.77 -14.96
CA GLN A 524 -29.22 -18.50 -15.70
C GLN A 524 -30.00 -19.79 -16.02
N GLU A 525 -29.32 -20.86 -16.46
CA GLU A 525 -29.95 -22.18 -16.66
C GLU A 525 -30.58 -22.73 -15.38
N LEU A 526 -29.86 -22.68 -14.26
CA LEU A 526 -30.35 -23.16 -12.95
C LEU A 526 -31.50 -22.30 -12.38
N SER A 527 -31.67 -21.06 -12.83
CA SER A 527 -32.74 -20.16 -12.36
C SER A 527 -34.14 -20.60 -12.80
N VAL A 528 -34.23 -21.47 -13.82
CA VAL A 528 -35.48 -22.03 -14.35
C VAL A 528 -36.04 -23.19 -13.48
N SER A 529 -35.39 -23.50 -12.35
CA SER A 529 -35.82 -24.58 -11.44
C SER A 529 -37.20 -24.33 -10.79
N ASP A 530 -38.04 -25.36 -10.80
CA ASP A 530 -39.32 -25.39 -10.06
C ASP A 530 -39.14 -25.36 -8.53
N ASN A 531 -37.94 -25.62 -8.01
CA ASN A 531 -37.67 -25.58 -6.58
C ASN A 531 -37.45 -24.12 -6.13
N GLY A 532 -38.41 -23.56 -5.40
CA GLY A 532 -38.36 -22.18 -4.91
C GLY A 532 -37.13 -21.82 -4.05
N THR A 533 -36.49 -22.80 -3.38
CA THR A 533 -35.25 -22.56 -2.63
C THR A 533 -34.06 -22.39 -3.59
N ILE A 534 -33.98 -23.24 -4.61
CA ILE A 534 -32.94 -23.14 -5.66
C ILE A 534 -33.11 -21.82 -6.41
N LYS A 535 -34.33 -21.54 -6.89
CA LYS A 535 -34.64 -20.33 -7.65
C LYS A 535 -34.20 -19.07 -6.90
N LYS A 536 -34.62 -18.90 -5.64
CA LYS A 536 -34.21 -17.76 -4.80
C LYS A 536 -32.69 -17.68 -4.61
N PHE A 537 -32.03 -18.80 -4.32
CA PHE A 537 -30.58 -18.84 -4.10
C PHE A 537 -29.78 -18.48 -5.37
N VAL A 538 -30.25 -18.93 -6.53
CA VAL A 538 -29.63 -18.65 -7.84
C VAL A 538 -29.90 -17.22 -8.29
N GLU A 539 -31.10 -16.67 -8.05
CA GLU A 539 -31.41 -15.25 -8.23
C GLU A 539 -30.47 -14.37 -7.37
N GLU A 540 -30.23 -14.76 -6.10
CA GLU A 540 -29.28 -14.07 -5.21
C GLU A 540 -27.83 -14.18 -5.70
N LEU A 541 -27.39 -15.35 -6.22
CA LEU A 541 -26.06 -15.52 -6.83
C LEU A 541 -25.86 -14.62 -8.06
N LEU A 542 -26.83 -14.60 -9.00
CA LEU A 542 -26.79 -13.77 -10.20
C LEU A 542 -26.74 -12.28 -9.84
N ASN A 543 -27.67 -11.82 -8.98
CA ASN A 543 -27.74 -10.44 -8.55
C ASN A 543 -26.46 -9.99 -7.83
N LEU A 544 -25.88 -10.83 -6.96
CA LEU A 544 -24.59 -10.55 -6.33
C LEU A 544 -23.48 -10.44 -7.38
N SER A 545 -23.41 -11.36 -8.34
CA SER A 545 -22.36 -11.38 -9.36
C SER A 545 -22.39 -10.10 -10.21
N PHE A 546 -23.57 -9.72 -10.72
CA PHE A 546 -23.76 -8.48 -11.47
C PHE A 546 -23.48 -7.23 -10.61
N THR A 547 -23.94 -7.21 -9.35
CA THR A 547 -23.69 -6.08 -8.43
C THR A 547 -22.19 -5.90 -8.17
N ARG A 548 -21.43 -6.98 -7.99
CA ARG A 548 -19.97 -6.93 -7.75
C ARG A 548 -19.19 -6.51 -8.99
N ILE A 549 -19.52 -7.06 -10.16
CA ILE A 549 -18.93 -6.64 -11.45
C ILE A 549 -19.16 -5.13 -11.66
N ASN A 550 -20.41 -4.67 -11.59
CA ASN A 550 -20.78 -3.25 -11.74
C ASN A 550 -20.09 -2.34 -10.71
N HIS A 551 -20.00 -2.78 -9.44
CA HIS A 551 -19.32 -1.99 -8.41
C HIS A 551 -17.80 -1.88 -8.70
N THR A 552 -17.19 -2.92 -9.26
CA THR A 552 -15.77 -2.87 -9.65
C THR A 552 -15.54 -1.84 -10.73
N LEU A 553 -16.35 -1.88 -11.80
CA LEU A 553 -16.35 -0.91 -12.90
C LEU A 553 -16.50 0.52 -12.40
N MET A 554 -17.48 0.77 -11.52
CA MET A 554 -17.68 2.08 -10.89
C MET A 554 -16.46 2.57 -10.12
N LEU A 555 -15.80 1.70 -9.32
CA LEU A 555 -14.60 2.11 -8.58
C LEU A 555 -13.43 2.42 -9.50
N GLN A 556 -13.27 1.69 -10.60
CA GLN A 556 -12.23 2.00 -11.59
C GLN A 556 -12.51 3.35 -12.25
N SER A 557 -13.74 3.60 -12.71
CA SER A 557 -14.13 4.91 -13.25
C SER A 557 -13.91 6.06 -12.26
N GLN A 558 -14.30 5.89 -10.99
CA GLN A 558 -14.06 6.88 -9.92
C GLN A 558 -12.58 7.01 -9.51
N GLY A 559 -11.75 6.00 -9.76
CA GLY A 559 -10.30 6.07 -9.60
C GLY A 559 -9.69 6.96 -10.67
N LEU A 560 -9.94 6.60 -11.94
CA LEU A 560 -9.47 7.35 -13.10
C LEU A 560 -9.97 8.81 -13.09
N GLU A 561 -11.19 9.07 -12.61
CA GLU A 561 -11.70 10.43 -12.40
C GLU A 561 -10.86 11.24 -11.39
N LYS A 562 -10.38 10.63 -10.30
CA LYS A 562 -9.52 11.32 -9.32
C LYS A 562 -8.15 11.63 -9.91
N ASP A 563 -7.56 10.66 -10.61
CA ASP A 563 -6.24 10.82 -11.21
C ASP A 563 -6.30 11.83 -12.38
N PHE A 564 -7.39 11.82 -13.16
CA PHE A 564 -7.72 12.86 -14.15
C PHE A 564 -7.80 14.25 -13.52
N ASN A 565 -8.58 14.40 -12.45
CA ASN A 565 -8.72 15.68 -11.74
C ASN A 565 -7.38 16.15 -11.13
N CYS A 566 -6.53 15.23 -10.66
CA CYS A 566 -5.19 15.55 -10.18
C CYS A 566 -4.30 16.07 -11.32
N LEU A 567 -4.28 15.39 -12.47
CA LEU A 567 -3.51 15.83 -13.64
C LEU A 567 -4.03 17.16 -14.22
N GLN A 568 -5.34 17.43 -14.16
CA GLN A 568 -5.94 18.70 -14.56
C GLN A 568 -5.68 19.87 -13.59
N GLU A 569 -5.19 19.61 -12.36
CA GLU A 569 -4.92 20.68 -11.40
C GLU A 569 -3.89 21.69 -11.94
N SER A 570 -4.23 22.98 -11.88
CA SER A 570 -3.41 24.07 -12.42
C SER A 570 -2.05 24.16 -11.72
N ILE A 571 -1.05 24.71 -12.42
CA ILE A 571 0.25 25.03 -11.80
C ILE A 571 0.08 25.99 -10.62
N ASP A 572 -0.89 26.90 -10.70
CA ASP A 572 -1.12 27.93 -9.69
C ASP A 572 -1.64 27.34 -8.37
N ASN A 573 -2.59 26.39 -8.42
CA ASN A 573 -3.06 25.68 -7.23
C ASN A 573 -1.93 24.87 -6.56
N ARG A 574 -1.09 24.23 -7.36
CA ARG A 574 0.08 23.47 -6.87
C ARG A 574 1.12 24.40 -6.24
N LEU A 575 1.35 25.59 -6.80
CA LEU A 575 2.22 26.61 -6.23
C LEU A 575 1.65 27.21 -4.93
N ILE A 576 0.34 27.41 -4.81
CA ILE A 576 -0.32 27.79 -3.53
C ILE A 576 -0.02 26.72 -2.47
N HIS A 577 -0.26 25.44 -2.78
CA HIS A 577 0.00 24.35 -1.84
C HIS A 577 1.48 24.29 -1.43
N PHE A 578 2.41 24.34 -2.40
CA PHE A 578 3.85 24.32 -2.16
C PHE A 578 4.34 25.49 -1.29
N PHE A 579 4.00 26.74 -1.64
CA PHE A 579 4.46 27.90 -0.86
C PHE A 579 3.75 28.03 0.49
N SER A 580 2.47 27.64 0.60
CA SER A 580 1.76 27.61 1.88
C SER A 580 2.44 26.65 2.86
N ALA A 581 2.86 25.47 2.38
CA ALA A 581 3.64 24.50 3.17
C ALA A 581 4.97 25.09 3.65
N LEU A 582 5.74 25.73 2.76
CA LEU A 582 7.02 26.36 3.10
C LEU A 582 6.87 27.50 4.12
N LEU A 583 5.84 28.34 3.97
CA LEU A 583 5.56 29.44 4.90
C LEU A 583 5.16 28.93 6.28
N MET A 584 4.32 27.89 6.38
CA MET A 584 3.97 27.25 7.65
C MET A 584 5.19 26.65 8.37
N GLN A 585 6.18 26.16 7.63
CA GLN A 585 7.45 25.65 8.18
C GLN A 585 8.41 26.77 8.60
N ALA A 586 8.45 27.89 7.86
CA ALA A 586 9.32 29.02 8.14
C ALA A 586 8.80 29.88 9.31
N ASN A 587 7.48 30.16 9.34
CA ASN A 587 6.82 30.99 10.33
C ASN A 587 5.65 30.23 11.00
N GLN A 588 5.92 29.56 12.11
CA GLN A 588 4.90 28.87 12.93
C GLN A 588 3.78 29.79 13.50
N ASN A 589 3.91 31.11 13.31
CA ASN A 589 2.98 32.14 13.78
C ASN A 589 2.26 32.91 12.64
N GLU A 590 2.49 32.56 11.37
CA GLU A 590 1.91 33.30 10.24
C GLU A 590 0.45 32.88 10.00
N ASN A 591 -0.49 33.73 10.45
CA ASN A 591 -1.89 33.32 10.67
C ASN A 591 -2.72 33.05 9.39
N SER A 592 -2.26 33.44 8.19
CA SER A 592 -2.97 33.15 6.92
C SER A 592 -2.02 33.17 5.69
N PRO A 593 -1.21 32.11 5.44
CA PRO A 593 -0.38 32.02 4.24
C PRO A 593 -1.20 32.07 2.94
N SER A 594 -2.43 31.54 2.95
CA SER A 594 -3.34 31.52 1.79
C SER A 594 -3.65 32.92 1.26
N VAL A 595 -3.97 33.89 2.13
CA VAL A 595 -4.40 35.24 1.70
C VAL A 595 -3.29 35.95 0.91
N ILE A 596 -2.04 35.86 1.37
CA ILE A 596 -0.89 36.48 0.69
C ILE A 596 -0.63 35.80 -0.66
N LEU A 597 -0.75 34.48 -0.73
CA LEU A 597 -0.56 33.71 -1.97
C LEU A 597 -1.69 33.97 -2.99
N ASP A 598 -2.93 34.08 -2.52
CA ASP A 598 -4.09 34.43 -3.33
C ASP A 598 -3.94 35.85 -3.91
N GLU A 599 -3.46 36.83 -3.14
CA GLU A 599 -3.16 38.18 -3.63
C GLU A 599 -2.07 38.19 -4.71
N ILE A 600 -0.97 37.43 -4.53
CA ILE A 600 0.12 37.32 -5.50
C ILE A 600 -0.39 36.73 -6.82
N ILE A 601 -1.11 35.61 -6.76
CA ILE A 601 -1.53 34.84 -7.95
C ILE A 601 -2.67 35.54 -8.70
N ASN A 602 -3.53 36.29 -8.02
CA ASN A 602 -4.57 37.09 -8.65
C ASN A 602 -4.07 38.43 -9.21
N SER A 603 -2.79 38.78 -9.04
CA SER A 603 -2.20 39.97 -9.63
C SER A 603 -2.07 39.87 -11.17
N GLU A 604 -2.26 40.98 -11.87
CA GLU A 604 -2.10 41.03 -13.34
C GLU A 604 -0.66 40.73 -13.77
N GLU A 605 0.32 41.14 -12.97
CA GLU A 605 1.74 40.81 -13.17
C GLU A 605 1.94 39.29 -13.24
N TYR A 606 1.36 38.54 -12.30
CA TYR A 606 1.50 37.08 -12.25
C TYR A 606 0.75 36.37 -13.38
N LYS A 607 -0.47 36.82 -13.73
CA LYS A 607 -1.29 36.22 -14.81
C LYS A 607 -0.63 36.26 -16.18
N THR A 608 0.25 37.23 -16.42
CA THR A 608 0.99 37.33 -17.70
C THR A 608 2.23 36.43 -17.78
N LEU A 609 2.63 35.77 -16.69
CA LEU A 609 3.80 34.89 -16.67
C LEU A 609 3.50 33.53 -17.32
N PRO A 610 4.42 33.00 -18.16
CA PRO A 610 4.29 31.65 -18.70
C PRO A 610 4.33 30.59 -17.59
N ASN A 611 3.71 29.45 -17.84
CA ASN A 611 3.67 28.32 -16.91
C ASN A 611 4.96 27.49 -16.96
N HIS A 612 5.84 27.71 -17.95
CA HIS A 612 7.09 26.98 -18.12
C HIS A 612 8.26 27.89 -18.52
N PRO A 613 9.48 27.69 -17.97
CA PRO A 613 9.79 26.81 -16.84
C PRO A 613 9.13 27.27 -15.53
N SER A 614 8.86 26.31 -14.64
CA SER A 614 8.21 26.54 -13.34
C SER A 614 8.92 27.64 -12.51
N ALA A 615 10.24 27.69 -12.63
CA ALA A 615 11.15 28.70 -12.09
C ALA A 615 10.69 30.16 -12.31
N ILE A 616 9.98 30.50 -13.40
CA ILE A 616 9.52 31.86 -13.66
C ILE A 616 8.48 32.30 -12.63
N LYS A 617 7.41 31.51 -12.45
CA LYS A 617 6.36 31.77 -11.46
C LYS A 617 6.88 31.61 -10.02
N ILE A 618 7.74 30.62 -9.77
CA ILE A 618 8.43 30.43 -8.48
C ILE A 618 9.27 31.67 -8.11
N THR A 619 10.03 32.22 -9.06
CA THR A 619 10.84 33.45 -8.84
C THR A 619 9.97 34.66 -8.53
N HIS A 620 8.81 34.80 -9.19
CA HIS A 620 7.87 35.88 -8.90
C HIS A 620 7.30 35.76 -7.49
N ILE A 621 6.76 34.59 -7.12
CA ILE A 621 6.19 34.35 -5.79
C ILE A 621 7.26 34.55 -4.70
N TYR A 622 8.45 33.97 -4.86
CA TYR A 622 9.57 34.14 -3.93
C TYR A 622 9.91 35.62 -3.69
N LYS A 623 10.00 36.44 -4.74
CA LYS A 623 10.27 37.88 -4.61
C LYS A 623 9.15 38.67 -3.93
N LYS A 624 7.90 38.24 -4.06
CA LYS A 624 6.75 38.86 -3.36
C LYS A 624 6.63 38.40 -1.89
N LEU A 625 7.30 37.30 -1.53
CA LEU A 625 7.42 36.76 -0.17
C LEU A 625 8.76 37.11 0.51
N ASP A 626 9.44 38.18 0.08
CA ASP A 626 10.67 38.64 0.71
C ASP A 626 10.43 39.06 2.17
N GLY A 627 11.32 38.67 3.08
CA GLY A 627 11.18 38.87 4.52
C GLY A 627 10.23 37.89 5.23
N LYS A 628 9.89 36.76 4.60
CA LYS A 628 8.98 35.71 5.14
C LYS A 628 9.68 34.43 5.59
N GLY A 629 11.02 34.41 5.71
CA GLY A 629 11.76 33.26 6.22
C GLY A 629 12.11 32.21 5.15
N LEU A 630 11.91 32.53 3.87
CA LEU A 630 12.26 31.69 2.72
C LEU A 630 13.68 31.95 2.21
N GLU A 631 14.37 32.97 2.73
CA GLU A 631 15.65 33.51 2.21
C GLU A 631 16.82 32.54 2.35
N LYS A 632 16.63 31.47 3.13
CA LYS A 632 17.54 30.32 3.29
C LYS A 632 17.54 29.35 2.08
N TYR A 633 16.60 29.49 1.14
CA TYR A 633 16.46 28.61 -0.01
C TYR A 633 16.78 29.35 -1.32
N SER A 634 17.55 28.73 -2.21
CA SER A 634 17.76 29.26 -3.56
C SER A 634 16.56 28.97 -4.46
N ILE A 635 16.39 29.77 -5.53
CA ILE A 635 15.34 29.54 -6.53
C ILE A 635 15.49 28.16 -7.18
N GLU A 636 16.72 27.69 -7.41
CA GLU A 636 17.01 26.37 -7.98
C GLU A 636 16.58 25.25 -7.03
N GLN A 637 16.82 25.39 -5.73
CA GLN A 637 16.36 24.44 -4.71
C GLN A 637 14.83 24.39 -4.63
N LEU A 638 14.16 25.54 -4.66
CA LEU A 638 12.70 25.64 -4.66
C LEU A 638 12.09 25.06 -5.94
N THR A 639 12.68 25.37 -7.10
CA THR A 639 12.27 24.84 -8.41
C THR A 639 12.39 23.33 -8.46
N LYS A 640 13.55 22.78 -8.08
CA LYS A 640 13.78 21.35 -8.05
C LYS A 640 12.81 20.63 -7.10
N SER A 641 12.61 21.16 -5.89
CA SER A 641 11.68 20.59 -4.89
C SER A 641 10.23 20.62 -5.34
N TYR A 642 9.80 21.70 -6.00
CA TYR A 642 8.49 21.80 -6.62
C TYR A 642 8.34 20.75 -7.72
N GLU A 643 9.35 20.58 -8.58
CA GLU A 643 9.30 19.61 -9.68
C GLU A 643 9.32 18.15 -9.18
N GLU A 644 10.13 17.81 -8.17
CA GLU A 644 10.14 16.48 -7.53
C GLU A 644 8.77 16.10 -6.92
N GLN A 645 8.00 17.07 -6.44
CA GLN A 645 6.70 16.85 -5.78
C GLN A 645 5.48 17.00 -6.69
N PHE A 646 5.56 17.84 -7.73
CA PHE A 646 4.40 18.31 -8.50
C PHE A 646 4.59 18.29 -10.03
N ALA A 647 5.78 17.93 -10.56
CA ALA A 647 5.92 17.75 -12.00
C ALA A 647 5.39 16.36 -12.40
N ASN A 648 4.27 16.34 -13.12
CA ASN A 648 3.89 15.17 -13.90
C ASN A 648 4.64 15.16 -15.22
N THR A 649 5.04 13.98 -15.67
CA THR A 649 5.58 13.75 -17.01
C THR A 649 4.46 13.64 -18.04
N ILE A 650 4.78 13.76 -19.32
CA ILE A 650 3.78 13.54 -20.38
C ILE A 650 3.46 12.03 -20.53
N GLU A 651 4.37 11.18 -20.08
CA GLU A 651 4.22 9.74 -19.92
C GLU A 651 3.17 9.37 -18.85
N ASP A 652 3.02 10.15 -17.78
CA ASP A 652 1.95 9.94 -16.78
C ASP A 652 0.56 10.21 -17.38
N PHE A 653 0.43 11.26 -18.21
CA PHE A 653 -0.79 11.52 -18.98
C PHE A 653 -1.08 10.40 -19.99
N ALA A 654 -0.04 9.92 -20.70
CA ALA A 654 -0.17 8.82 -21.65
C ALA A 654 -0.61 7.52 -20.97
N ARG A 655 -0.09 7.23 -19.77
CA ARG A 655 -0.47 6.07 -18.94
C ARG A 655 -1.95 6.14 -18.54
N LEU A 656 -2.41 7.28 -18.04
CA LEU A 656 -3.81 7.45 -17.66
C LEU A 656 -4.75 7.37 -18.87
N TYR A 657 -4.37 7.96 -20.00
CA TYR A 657 -5.11 7.80 -21.26
C TYR A 657 -5.24 6.32 -21.65
N GLN A 658 -4.14 5.56 -21.59
CA GLN A 658 -4.16 4.12 -21.89
C GLN A 658 -5.07 3.35 -20.93
N GLN A 659 -5.04 3.63 -19.63
CA GLN A 659 -5.93 3.01 -18.64
C GLN A 659 -7.42 3.31 -18.94
N ILE A 660 -7.75 4.55 -19.32
CA ILE A 660 -9.10 4.93 -19.74
C ILE A 660 -9.52 4.16 -21.00
N GLN A 661 -8.65 4.02 -22.00
CA GLN A 661 -8.94 3.23 -23.21
C GLN A 661 -9.13 1.74 -22.90
N THR A 662 -8.34 1.17 -21.99
CA THR A 662 -8.51 -0.22 -21.54
C THR A 662 -9.85 -0.42 -20.83
N LEU A 663 -10.25 0.49 -19.94
CA LEU A 663 -11.54 0.39 -19.25
C LEU A 663 -12.72 0.55 -20.23
N LEU A 664 -12.62 1.44 -21.22
CA LEU A 664 -13.62 1.57 -22.29
C LEU A 664 -13.81 0.27 -23.08
N TYR A 665 -12.72 -0.44 -23.40
CA TYR A 665 -12.77 -1.75 -24.04
C TYR A 665 -13.44 -2.82 -23.15
N ASP A 666 -13.06 -2.87 -21.87
CA ASP A 666 -13.62 -3.85 -20.92
C ASP A 666 -15.10 -3.60 -20.61
N LEU A 667 -15.55 -2.33 -20.58
CA LEU A 667 -16.96 -1.94 -20.50
C LEU A 667 -17.74 -2.45 -21.72
N ALA A 668 -17.21 -2.23 -22.93
CA ALA A 668 -17.82 -2.68 -24.17
C ALA A 668 -17.95 -4.22 -24.25
N ALA A 669 -16.97 -4.97 -23.72
CA ALA A 669 -17.03 -6.42 -23.62
C ALA A 669 -18.11 -6.90 -22.62
N MET A 670 -18.14 -6.32 -21.41
CA MET A 670 -19.09 -6.71 -20.36
C MET A 670 -20.54 -6.25 -20.59
N ARG A 671 -20.77 -5.31 -21.51
CA ARG A 671 -22.10 -4.81 -21.90
C ARG A 671 -23.09 -5.92 -22.30
N TYR A 672 -22.61 -7.04 -22.83
CA TYR A 672 -23.42 -8.21 -23.17
C TYR A 672 -23.80 -9.07 -21.95
N MET A 673 -23.02 -9.01 -20.87
CA MET A 673 -23.24 -9.79 -19.64
C MET A 673 -24.13 -9.05 -18.63
N VAL A 674 -23.96 -7.73 -18.53
CA VAL A 674 -24.60 -6.91 -17.50
C VAL A 674 -25.36 -5.74 -18.14
N PRO A 675 -26.64 -5.93 -18.52
CA PRO A 675 -27.44 -4.86 -19.11
C PRO A 675 -27.71 -3.77 -18.06
N SER A 676 -26.93 -2.69 -18.14
CA SER A 676 -26.96 -1.57 -17.21
C SER A 676 -26.82 -0.25 -17.97
N ASP A 677 -27.80 0.65 -17.86
CA ASP A 677 -27.71 1.99 -18.47
C ASP A 677 -26.58 2.83 -17.87
N LYS A 678 -26.08 2.45 -16.69
CA LYS A 678 -24.93 3.09 -16.05
C LYS A 678 -23.63 2.91 -16.83
N ILE A 679 -23.42 1.74 -17.43
CA ILE A 679 -22.22 1.45 -18.25
C ILE A 679 -22.10 2.47 -19.39
N LYS A 680 -23.21 2.82 -20.05
CA LYS A 680 -23.24 3.81 -21.14
C LYS A 680 -22.89 5.23 -20.66
N LEU A 681 -23.28 5.59 -19.44
CA LEU A 681 -22.98 6.90 -18.84
C LEU A 681 -21.49 6.98 -18.48
N ASP A 682 -20.96 5.91 -17.88
CA ASP A 682 -19.54 5.81 -17.51
C ASP A 682 -18.63 5.79 -18.76
N GLU A 683 -19.03 5.10 -19.85
CA GLU A 683 -18.38 5.17 -21.17
C GLU A 683 -18.24 6.61 -21.70
N LEU A 684 -19.32 7.40 -21.66
CA LEU A 684 -19.31 8.79 -22.14
C LEU A 684 -18.43 9.69 -21.26
N LEU A 685 -18.44 9.49 -19.94
CA LEU A 685 -17.59 10.22 -19.00
C LEU A 685 -16.10 9.95 -19.26
N LEU A 686 -15.73 8.67 -19.43
CA LEU A 686 -14.37 8.23 -19.75
C LEU A 686 -13.87 8.80 -21.08
N LEU A 687 -14.71 8.81 -22.12
CA LEU A 687 -14.37 9.45 -23.41
C LEU A 687 -14.12 10.96 -23.27
N ASN A 688 -14.91 11.66 -22.44
CA ASN A 688 -14.69 13.08 -22.16
C ASN A 688 -13.38 13.31 -21.39
N GLN A 689 -13.06 12.46 -20.41
CA GLN A 689 -11.79 12.51 -19.66
C GLN A 689 -10.58 12.26 -20.57
N ALA A 690 -10.63 11.25 -21.46
CA ALA A 690 -9.57 10.97 -22.43
C ALA A 690 -9.26 12.20 -23.32
N ASN A 691 -10.30 12.87 -23.82
CA ASN A 691 -10.16 14.12 -24.59
C ASN A 691 -9.65 15.29 -23.73
N GLY A 692 -10.08 15.37 -22.46
CA GLY A 692 -9.58 16.36 -21.50
C GLY A 692 -8.08 16.22 -21.23
N LEU A 693 -7.55 15.00 -21.12
CA LEU A 693 -6.12 14.75 -20.93
C LEU A 693 -5.29 15.25 -22.12
N ILE A 694 -5.76 15.01 -23.36
CA ILE A 694 -5.12 15.49 -24.59
C ILE A 694 -5.02 17.03 -24.57
N ALA A 695 -6.11 17.72 -24.22
CA ALA A 695 -6.13 19.18 -24.14
C ALA A 695 -5.20 19.72 -23.03
N THR A 696 -5.27 19.16 -21.83
CA THR A 696 -4.42 19.57 -20.70
C THR A 696 -2.93 19.29 -20.95
N ALA A 697 -2.58 18.16 -21.57
CA ALA A 697 -1.20 17.86 -21.93
C ALA A 697 -0.68 18.81 -23.04
N ALA A 698 -1.52 19.14 -24.02
CA ALA A 698 -1.17 20.12 -25.05
C ALA A 698 -0.86 21.49 -24.44
N GLU A 699 -1.66 21.93 -23.47
CA GLU A 699 -1.40 23.17 -22.74
C GLU A 699 -0.10 23.09 -21.90
N ARG A 700 0.05 22.05 -21.08
CA ARG A 700 1.17 21.93 -20.11
C ARG A 700 2.54 21.68 -20.75
N PHE A 701 2.59 21.00 -21.89
CA PHE A 701 3.85 20.56 -22.51
C PHE A 701 4.18 21.25 -23.85
N TYR A 702 3.23 21.94 -24.51
CA TYR A 702 3.48 22.54 -25.83
C TYR A 702 3.28 24.07 -25.87
N LYS A 703 2.19 24.60 -25.27
CA LYS A 703 1.77 26.03 -25.37
C LYS A 703 2.92 27.04 -25.14
N ASP A 704 3.65 26.86 -24.04
CA ASP A 704 4.75 27.76 -23.63
C ASP A 704 6.16 27.20 -23.97
N ARG A 705 6.26 26.17 -24.84
CA ARG A 705 7.51 25.41 -25.08
C ARG A 705 7.95 25.26 -26.55
N PRO A 706 7.84 26.26 -27.45
CA PRO A 706 8.07 26.06 -28.89
C PRO A 706 9.47 25.55 -29.27
N LEU A 707 10.48 25.74 -28.41
CA LEU A 707 11.87 25.29 -28.62
C LEU A 707 12.30 24.11 -27.71
N SER A 708 11.41 23.66 -26.82
CA SER A 708 11.67 22.59 -25.83
C SER A 708 10.50 21.60 -25.77
N LEU A 709 9.89 21.36 -26.93
CA LEU A 709 8.80 20.41 -27.11
C LEU A 709 9.22 18.97 -26.75
N PRO A 710 8.29 18.13 -26.26
CA PRO A 710 8.54 16.70 -26.08
C PRO A 710 9.11 16.02 -27.34
N PRO A 711 9.90 14.95 -27.19
CA PRO A 711 10.40 14.18 -28.32
C PRO A 711 9.25 13.65 -29.18
N ILE A 712 9.49 13.51 -30.48
CA ILE A 712 8.48 12.95 -31.40
C ILE A 712 8.30 11.46 -31.07
N SER A 713 7.23 11.15 -30.34
CA SER A 713 6.87 9.79 -29.93
C SER A 713 5.95 9.12 -30.95
N GLU A 714 6.05 7.79 -31.07
CA GLU A 714 5.15 7.00 -31.91
C GLU A 714 3.82 6.66 -31.22
N SER A 715 3.70 6.89 -29.91
CA SER A 715 2.47 6.62 -29.17
C SER A 715 1.30 7.50 -29.63
N GLU A 716 0.09 6.93 -29.64
CA GLU A 716 -1.13 7.60 -30.09
C GLU A 716 -1.46 8.85 -29.27
N PHE A 717 -1.36 8.77 -27.94
CA PHE A 717 -1.64 9.90 -27.05
C PHE A 717 -0.76 11.12 -27.36
N MET A 718 0.55 10.93 -27.54
CA MET A 718 1.48 12.01 -27.87
C MET A 718 1.15 12.63 -29.24
N LYS A 719 0.71 11.80 -30.19
CA LYS A 719 0.30 12.26 -31.52
C LYS A 719 -0.95 13.15 -31.46
N LEU A 720 -1.98 12.71 -30.74
CA LEU A 720 -3.21 13.48 -30.54
C LEU A 720 -2.94 14.79 -29.76
N THR A 721 -2.04 14.74 -28.77
CA THR A 721 -1.63 15.90 -27.97
C THR A 721 -0.92 16.96 -28.82
N GLU A 722 0.03 16.55 -29.66
CA GLU A 722 0.72 17.47 -30.58
C GLU A 722 -0.23 18.05 -31.64
N GLU A 723 -1.14 17.25 -32.21
CA GLU A 723 -2.18 17.74 -33.14
C GLU A 723 -3.10 18.78 -32.49
N HIS A 724 -3.51 18.54 -31.24
CA HIS A 724 -4.28 19.51 -30.45
C HIS A 724 -3.48 20.80 -30.24
N ALA A 725 -2.18 20.71 -29.93
CA ALA A 725 -1.32 21.87 -29.73
C ALA A 725 -1.08 22.68 -31.03
N VAL A 726 -0.90 22.01 -32.17
CA VAL A 726 -0.83 22.68 -33.49
C VAL A 726 -2.12 23.43 -33.77
N LYS A 727 -3.28 22.79 -33.54
CA LYS A 727 -4.60 23.36 -33.84
C LYS A 727 -5.00 24.51 -32.91
N HIS A 728 -4.65 24.45 -31.62
CA HIS A 728 -5.17 25.37 -30.60
C HIS A 728 -4.12 26.35 -30.02
N PHE A 729 -2.82 26.06 -30.13
CA PHE A 729 -1.73 26.91 -29.60
C PHE A 729 -0.73 27.38 -30.67
N GLY A 730 -0.97 27.08 -31.96
CA GLY A 730 -0.16 27.61 -33.07
C GLY A 730 1.26 27.03 -33.17
N ILE A 731 1.49 25.86 -32.58
CA ILE A 731 2.78 25.16 -32.60
C ILE A 731 3.07 24.63 -34.02
N VAL A 732 4.35 24.58 -34.40
CA VAL A 732 4.79 24.10 -35.71
C VAL A 732 4.50 22.61 -35.87
N ASP A 733 3.88 22.24 -37.00
CA ASP A 733 3.60 20.86 -37.37
C ASP A 733 4.88 20.13 -37.83
N ARG A 734 5.61 19.57 -36.86
CA ARG A 734 6.85 18.80 -37.06
C ARG A 734 6.68 17.56 -37.95
N ARG A 735 5.45 17.11 -38.24
CA ARG A 735 5.20 15.96 -39.14
C ARG A 735 5.20 16.38 -40.59
N LYS A 736 4.69 17.59 -40.90
CA LYS A 736 4.78 18.19 -42.24
C LYS A 736 6.22 18.58 -42.62
N GLU A 737 7.11 18.73 -41.64
CA GLU A 737 8.54 18.94 -41.88
C GLU A 737 9.26 17.66 -42.29
N LYS A 738 8.97 16.51 -41.64
CA LYS A 738 9.49 15.20 -42.07
C LYS A 738 9.08 14.82 -43.50
N SER A 739 7.91 15.26 -43.98
CA SER A 739 7.48 15.05 -45.37
C SER A 739 8.14 15.98 -46.41
N LYS A 740 9.14 16.79 -46.04
CA LYS A 740 9.87 17.69 -46.95
C LYS A 740 11.34 17.31 -47.19
N GLU A 741 11.84 16.24 -46.56
CA GLU A 741 13.13 15.67 -46.97
C GLU A 741 12.95 14.85 -48.27
N PRO A 742 13.85 14.98 -49.26
CA PRO A 742 13.75 14.22 -50.50
C PRO A 742 14.05 12.74 -50.26
N GLU A 743 13.28 11.86 -50.91
CA GLU A 743 13.38 10.41 -50.78
C GLU A 743 14.81 9.89 -50.96
N LYS A 744 15.43 9.42 -49.87
CA LYS A 744 16.52 8.45 -49.97
C LYS A 744 15.92 7.05 -50.01
N VAL A 745 15.86 6.51 -51.23
CA VAL A 745 15.62 5.08 -51.48
C VAL A 745 16.54 4.25 -50.61
N ASN A 746 15.98 3.40 -49.77
CA ASN A 746 16.66 2.22 -49.23
C ASN A 746 15.66 1.10 -48.94
N LEU A 747 16.12 -0.13 -49.14
CA LEU A 747 15.27 -1.32 -49.26
C LEU A 747 14.57 -1.72 -47.95
N GLU A 748 13.47 -2.44 -48.17
CA GLU A 748 12.67 -3.17 -47.20
C GLU A 748 13.46 -3.85 -46.06
N THR A 749 13.21 -3.41 -44.83
CA THR A 749 13.09 -4.32 -43.68
C THR A 749 11.93 -3.83 -42.84
N SER A 750 10.77 -4.47 -42.97
CA SER A 750 9.54 -4.07 -42.29
C SER A 750 9.56 -4.47 -40.82
N SER A 751 9.74 -3.50 -39.93
CA SER A 751 9.64 -3.66 -38.49
C SER A 751 8.17 -3.94 -38.09
N ALA A 752 7.89 -5.20 -37.77
CA ALA A 752 6.56 -5.65 -37.37
C ALA A 752 6.28 -5.31 -35.90
N PHE A 753 5.76 -4.10 -35.61
CA PHE A 753 5.27 -3.76 -34.26
C PHE A 753 4.02 -2.84 -34.19
N SER A 754 3.26 -2.68 -35.28
CA SER A 754 2.02 -1.89 -35.30
C SER A 754 0.76 -2.65 -35.76
N ARG A 755 0.77 -4.00 -35.70
CA ARG A 755 -0.34 -4.86 -36.19
C ARG A 755 -1.05 -5.71 -35.13
N THR A 756 -0.75 -5.54 -33.84
CA THR A 756 -1.30 -6.38 -32.75
C THR A 756 -2.67 -5.93 -32.22
N PHE A 757 -3.24 -4.81 -32.68
CA PHE A 757 -4.52 -4.26 -32.17
C PHE A 757 -5.66 -4.14 -33.20
N SER A 758 -5.50 -4.71 -34.41
CA SER A 758 -6.51 -4.57 -35.47
C SER A 758 -6.87 -5.85 -36.25
N PHE A 759 -6.41 -7.02 -35.79
CA PHE A 759 -6.85 -8.32 -36.28
C PHE A 759 -7.03 -9.27 -35.09
N PHE A 760 -8.27 -9.61 -34.73
CA PHE A 760 -8.73 -10.96 -34.31
C PHE A 760 -10.18 -11.06 -33.78
N TRP A 761 -10.99 -9.99 -33.79
CA TRP A 761 -12.43 -10.09 -33.49
C TRP A 761 -13.30 -9.64 -34.68
N SER A 762 -13.48 -10.55 -35.64
CA SER A 762 -14.62 -10.49 -36.57
C SER A 762 -15.86 -11.03 -35.86
N PRO A 763 -17.05 -10.42 -36.00
CA PRO A 763 -18.20 -10.81 -35.17
C PRO A 763 -18.74 -12.22 -35.50
N MET A 764 -18.81 -13.09 -34.48
CA MET A 764 -19.76 -14.22 -34.46
C MET A 764 -21.20 -13.72 -34.22
N SER A 765 -21.66 -12.82 -35.07
CA SER A 765 -23.02 -12.26 -35.08
C SER A 765 -23.71 -12.50 -36.43
N LYS A 766 -23.66 -13.76 -36.91
CA LYS A 766 -24.42 -14.24 -38.08
C LYS A 766 -24.99 -15.65 -37.88
N MET A 767 -25.80 -15.81 -36.84
CA MET A 767 -26.97 -16.71 -36.85
C MET A 767 -28.03 -16.12 -35.92
N PHE A 768 -29.31 -16.30 -36.26
CA PHE A 768 -30.47 -15.68 -35.60
C PHE A 768 -30.54 -14.15 -35.69
N TYR A 769 -30.88 -13.63 -36.87
CA TYR A 769 -32.10 -12.84 -37.07
C TYR A 769 -32.36 -12.72 -38.58
N GLY A 770 -33.56 -13.11 -39.01
CA GLY A 770 -33.96 -13.06 -40.41
C GLY A 770 -35.02 -11.98 -40.66
N SER A 771 -34.67 -10.96 -41.41
CA SER A 771 -35.53 -10.29 -42.41
C SER A 771 -34.73 -9.24 -43.16
N GLN A 772 -34.76 -9.27 -44.49
CA GLN A 772 -34.19 -8.21 -45.32
C GLN A 772 -35.15 -7.01 -45.34
N VAL A 773 -34.63 -5.80 -45.19
CA VAL A 773 -35.23 -4.60 -45.78
C VAL A 773 -34.16 -3.86 -46.57
N THR A 774 -34.51 -3.49 -47.80
CA THR A 774 -33.61 -2.98 -48.84
C THR A 774 -33.24 -1.52 -48.63
N THR A 775 -31.99 -1.18 -48.98
CA THR A 775 -31.48 0.19 -49.12
C THR A 775 -32.08 0.92 -50.32
N SER A 776 -32.32 2.23 -50.20
CA SER A 776 -32.32 3.16 -51.33
C SER A 776 -31.64 4.46 -50.92
N ALA A 777 -30.70 4.93 -51.75
CA ALA A 777 -29.97 6.18 -51.56
C ALA A 777 -30.61 7.35 -52.33
N ASN A 778 -30.09 8.56 -52.09
CA ASN A 778 -30.37 9.88 -52.71
C ASN A 778 -31.42 10.74 -51.99
N GLY A 779 -31.10 12.03 -51.82
CA GLY A 779 -32.02 13.05 -51.31
C GLY A 779 -31.29 14.18 -50.57
N GLU A 780 -31.07 15.29 -51.26
CA GLU A 780 -30.36 16.49 -50.82
C GLU A 780 -30.91 17.17 -49.54
N ILE A 781 -30.06 17.97 -48.90
CA ILE A 781 -30.41 18.81 -47.75
C ILE A 781 -31.20 20.04 -48.22
N ALA A 782 -32.37 20.28 -47.60
CA ALA A 782 -33.02 21.59 -47.57
C ALA A 782 -33.62 21.84 -46.18
N PRO A 783 -33.36 23.01 -45.54
CA PRO A 783 -33.88 23.30 -44.20
C PRO A 783 -35.28 23.91 -44.26
N LYS A 784 -36.13 23.55 -43.28
CA LYS A 784 -37.27 24.37 -42.87
C LYS A 784 -37.49 24.25 -41.37
N ASP A 785 -37.57 25.40 -40.72
CA ASP A 785 -38.16 25.56 -39.40
C ASP A 785 -39.63 25.13 -39.41
N GLU A 786 -40.11 24.52 -38.33
CA GLU A 786 -41.19 25.15 -37.54
C GLU A 786 -41.33 24.52 -36.15
N ILE A 787 -41.90 25.33 -35.25
CA ILE A 787 -41.99 25.11 -33.80
C ILE A 787 -43.34 24.45 -33.49
N MET A 788 -43.43 23.51 -32.53
CA MET A 788 -44.36 23.61 -31.37
C MET A 788 -44.56 22.34 -30.51
N SER A 789 -44.36 22.56 -29.20
CA SER A 789 -45.10 22.04 -28.04
C SER A 789 -45.33 20.54 -27.79
N ILE A 790 -44.75 20.08 -26.67
CA ILE A 790 -45.13 18.90 -25.90
C ILE A 790 -46.41 19.17 -25.08
N PRO A 791 -47.34 18.19 -24.94
CA PRO A 791 -48.36 18.20 -23.89
C PRO A 791 -48.07 17.18 -22.77
N LYS A 792 -47.82 17.72 -21.56
CA LYS A 792 -47.96 17.14 -20.21
C LYS A 792 -47.52 15.69 -19.95
#